data_AF-A0A0C9QUI2-F1
#
_entry.id   AF-A0A0C9QUI2-F1
#
_cell.length_a   1.000
_cell.length_b   1.000
_cell.length_c   1.000
_cell.angle_alpha   90.00
_cell.angle_beta   90.00
_cell.angle_gamma   90.00
#
_symmetry.space_group_name_H-M   'P 1'
#
loop_
_entity.id
_entity.type
_entity.pdbx_description
1 polymer ?
#
loop_
_entity_poly.entity_id
_entity_poly.type
_entity_poly.pdbx_seq_one_letter_code
_entity_poly.pdbx_strand_id
1 'polypeptide(L)'
;MALDGKSGETLWTHWTNHAIFSIDCTSDLTKDQMKDCIITGRGGILQAIDGRDGKTLWELPAQQYSIAEEKIILNVYDARSMTDVNKDGISDIIVSHTTQAGSLRSSRVILLSGKNGTVIKSIDFSKEEQLFIAPQILVHPDGEIIYILSSCTPNQSGGVYIISQHDLLHGNLKQKRQVQHGQGKGVLLPPILVDLTLDGTEDIITVGLDSTITAYNGLNFQPIWNYTVPQSEVISIPIPGYYDDDNVPDIMVKHQIGPGFPVYYHSLTTILSGKTGQPFLETPIKDNANGQMSGLSISVDGLGNDWFLHWSANCMDQNVNENINEKYRFLNGQTLLSQSRADLCKLRFNTTLSMRLSAMSQHVGPPGQSIYFSDDWKAVELNNSIDPRKETEKYMFSNYENTLGNKEIPPMPQRLPRIEIGEVKTDIFKNQESQGQDDQSEYILKPDEEKDLNSENLLNEFPGYKKELTDFANPEWSPNFWNIAMEPDSPGEEIRPIDEHKQFSFFGQRSKRFLIPMKPRIHLIDLKKRFGRRRSNRRPKRSTSAEDNGEKNVQRQPPTGILLPSLAKDDKTTSIDLIFSTYWLPPSEVSLVLLQQDLECIRLRQEKIMEKMELNERESIISGCLAERGINYKLYREGLDRENSKLALGQMTIYRMKLQCVCPEDMLEGQSCKNISIHQSWSEQLGVSGNGYFR
;
A
#
# COMPACT_ATOMS: atom_id res chain seq x y z
N MET A 1 -5.81 -15.60 -5.92
CA MET A 1 -6.28 -16.29 -7.13
C MET A 1 -5.09 -16.99 -7.76
N ALA A 2 -5.23 -18.23 -8.19
CA ALA A 2 -4.23 -18.94 -8.98
C ALA A 2 -4.71 -19.10 -10.42
N LEU A 3 -3.79 -18.93 -11.37
CA LEU A 3 -4.07 -18.98 -12.81
C LEU A 3 -3.23 -20.06 -13.49
N ASP A 4 -3.79 -20.72 -14.49
CA ASP A 4 -3.05 -21.58 -15.39
C ASP A 4 -2.09 -20.72 -16.21
N GLY A 5 -0.79 -21.02 -16.15
CA GLY A 5 0.22 -20.20 -16.82
C GLY A 5 0.10 -20.19 -18.35
N LYS A 6 -0.55 -21.18 -18.96
CA LYS A 6 -0.67 -21.33 -20.42
C LYS A 6 -1.96 -20.74 -20.97
N SER A 7 -3.10 -20.98 -20.32
CA SER A 7 -4.41 -20.49 -20.77
C SER A 7 -4.80 -19.17 -20.10
N GLY A 8 -4.24 -18.84 -18.94
CA GLY A 8 -4.69 -17.73 -18.10
C GLY A 8 -6.01 -18.01 -17.37
N GLU A 9 -6.57 -19.22 -17.48
CA GLU A 9 -7.80 -19.58 -16.79
C GLU A 9 -7.58 -19.71 -15.28
N THR A 10 -8.58 -19.34 -14.49
CA THR A 10 -8.51 -19.49 -13.03
C THR A 10 -8.52 -20.97 -12.63
N LEU A 11 -7.45 -21.41 -11.95
CA LEU A 11 -7.36 -22.74 -11.36
C LEU A 11 -8.19 -22.82 -10.08
N TRP A 12 -7.98 -21.86 -9.18
CA TRP A 12 -8.73 -21.74 -7.93
C TRP A 12 -8.66 -20.30 -7.37
N THR A 13 -9.62 -19.98 -6.50
CA THR A 13 -9.69 -18.70 -5.80
C THR A 13 -9.83 -18.95 -4.30
N HIS A 14 -8.95 -18.31 -3.53
CA HIS A 14 -8.97 -18.30 -2.07
C HIS A 14 -9.37 -16.91 -1.58
N TRP A 15 -10.37 -16.83 -0.70
CA TRP A 15 -10.91 -15.56 -0.17
C TRP A 15 -10.47 -15.37 1.28
N THR A 16 -9.94 -14.17 1.58
CA THR A 16 -9.52 -13.78 2.92
C THR A 16 -10.44 -12.71 3.50
N ASN A 17 -10.49 -12.61 4.82
CA ASN A 17 -11.33 -11.62 5.52
C ASN A 17 -10.82 -10.18 5.37
N HIS A 18 -9.54 -9.99 5.04
CA HIS A 18 -8.91 -8.69 4.84
C HIS A 18 -7.77 -8.76 3.81
N ALA A 19 -7.01 -7.68 3.69
CA ALA A 19 -5.98 -7.48 2.69
C ALA A 19 -4.75 -8.33 3.00
N ILE A 20 -4.22 -8.96 1.96
CA ILE A 20 -3.00 -9.75 2.01
C ILE A 20 -1.81 -8.80 1.78
N PHE A 21 -0.74 -8.97 2.55
CA PHE A 21 0.49 -8.18 2.47
C PHE A 21 1.64 -8.95 1.81
N SER A 22 1.78 -10.23 2.11
CA SER A 22 2.83 -11.10 1.53
C SER A 22 2.26 -12.47 1.16
N ILE A 23 2.86 -13.08 0.14
CA ILE A 23 2.57 -14.42 -0.35
C ILE A 23 3.92 -15.11 -0.62
N ASP A 24 4.15 -16.27 -0.02
CA ASP A 24 5.33 -17.11 -0.23
C ASP A 24 4.89 -18.52 -0.65
N CYS A 25 5.08 -18.89 -1.92
CA CYS A 25 4.69 -20.18 -2.48
C CYS A 25 5.89 -21.09 -2.79
N THR A 26 6.90 -21.12 -1.93
CA THR A 26 8.19 -21.80 -2.21
C THR A 26 8.30 -23.21 -1.62
N SER A 27 7.48 -23.55 -0.62
CA SER A 27 7.59 -24.80 0.15
C SER A 27 6.48 -25.79 -0.19
N ASP A 28 6.83 -27.08 -0.24
CA ASP A 28 5.87 -28.18 -0.39
C ASP A 28 5.58 -28.71 1.03
N LEU A 29 4.48 -28.24 1.62
CA LEU A 29 4.08 -28.54 2.99
C LEU A 29 3.32 -29.87 3.07
N THR A 30 2.65 -30.25 1.97
CA THR A 30 1.89 -31.50 1.87
C THR A 30 2.71 -32.72 1.42
N LYS A 31 3.94 -32.48 0.91
CA LYS A 31 4.83 -33.48 0.28
C LYS A 31 4.23 -34.10 -0.98
N ASP A 32 3.43 -33.35 -1.70
CA ASP A 32 2.75 -33.80 -2.92
C ASP A 32 3.49 -33.41 -4.21
N GLN A 33 4.69 -32.83 -4.08
CA GLN A 33 5.55 -32.27 -5.13
C GLN A 33 5.01 -30.98 -5.76
N MET A 34 3.90 -30.44 -5.26
CA MET A 34 3.40 -29.13 -5.61
C MET A 34 3.70 -28.14 -4.49
N LYS A 35 3.93 -26.88 -4.87
CA LYS A 35 4.29 -25.84 -3.90
C LYS A 35 3.03 -25.27 -3.29
N ASP A 36 3.02 -25.22 -1.97
CA ASP A 36 1.98 -24.63 -1.14
C ASP A 36 2.35 -23.18 -0.82
N CYS A 37 1.35 -22.37 -0.46
CA CYS A 37 1.50 -20.96 -0.23
C CYS A 37 1.27 -20.57 1.23
N ILE A 38 2.17 -19.78 1.81
CA ILE A 38 1.94 -19.04 3.04
C ILE A 38 1.47 -17.64 2.68
N ILE A 39 0.36 -17.20 3.28
CA ILE A 39 -0.15 -15.84 3.10
C ILE A 39 -0.21 -15.10 4.42
N THR A 40 0.15 -13.82 4.40
CA THR A 40 0.09 -12.92 5.55
C THR A 40 -0.74 -11.69 5.25
N GLY A 41 -1.27 -11.04 6.27
CA GLY A 41 -2.01 -9.81 6.02
C GLY A 41 -2.53 -9.08 7.24
N ARG A 42 -3.49 -8.20 6.95
CA ARG A 42 -4.13 -7.32 7.91
C ARG A 42 -5.06 -8.08 8.86
N GLY A 43 -5.12 -7.66 10.11
CA GLY A 43 -5.98 -8.29 11.12
C GLY A 43 -5.48 -9.68 11.57
N GLY A 44 -4.17 -9.92 11.45
CA GLY A 44 -3.53 -11.14 11.90
C GLY A 44 -3.65 -12.31 10.93
N ILE A 45 -3.97 -12.07 9.66
CA ILE A 45 -4.03 -13.12 8.64
C ILE A 45 -2.67 -13.81 8.58
N LEU A 46 -2.67 -15.12 8.84
CA LEU A 46 -1.56 -16.01 8.63
C LEU A 46 -2.09 -17.42 8.38
N GLN A 47 -1.96 -17.87 7.12
CA GLN A 47 -2.57 -19.12 6.65
C GLN A 47 -1.61 -19.85 5.71
N ALA A 48 -1.65 -21.18 5.74
CA ALA A 48 -1.09 -22.02 4.70
C ALA A 48 -2.21 -22.53 3.78
N ILE A 49 -1.95 -22.50 2.48
CA ILE A 49 -2.89 -22.82 1.42
C ILE A 49 -2.27 -23.88 0.52
N ASP A 50 -3.04 -24.93 0.22
CA ASP A 50 -2.67 -25.98 -0.72
C ASP A 50 -2.56 -25.41 -2.14
N GLY A 51 -1.40 -25.58 -2.78
CA GLY A 51 -1.15 -25.09 -4.12
C GLY A 51 -2.03 -25.75 -5.20
N ARG A 52 -2.54 -26.95 -4.94
CA ARG A 52 -3.35 -27.75 -5.87
C ARG A 52 -4.75 -27.20 -6.07
N ASP A 53 -5.43 -26.87 -4.98
CA ASP A 53 -6.86 -26.58 -4.99
C ASP A 53 -7.26 -25.33 -4.19
N GLY A 54 -6.30 -24.65 -3.56
CA GLY A 54 -6.53 -23.41 -2.83
C GLY A 54 -7.21 -23.59 -1.49
N LYS A 55 -7.30 -24.81 -0.95
CA LYS A 55 -7.84 -25.05 0.39
C LYS A 55 -6.86 -24.65 1.48
N THR A 56 -7.38 -24.18 2.61
CA THR A 56 -6.58 -23.92 3.81
C THR A 56 -6.04 -25.23 4.37
N LEU A 57 -4.71 -25.34 4.50
CA LEU A 57 -4.04 -26.42 5.22
C LEU A 57 -4.12 -26.19 6.73
N TRP A 58 -3.79 -24.97 7.14
CA TRP A 58 -3.96 -24.48 8.51
C TRP A 58 -4.08 -22.95 8.50
N GLU A 59 -4.71 -22.41 9.53
CA GLU A 59 -4.90 -20.99 9.77
C GLU A 59 -4.67 -20.73 11.26
N LEU A 60 -3.91 -19.70 11.59
CA LEU A 60 -3.88 -19.23 12.97
C LEU A 60 -5.23 -18.57 13.28
N PRO A 61 -5.91 -18.96 14.37
CA PRO A 61 -7.19 -18.36 14.70
C PRO A 61 -6.99 -16.85 14.88
N ALA A 62 -7.77 -16.06 14.14
CA ALA A 62 -7.89 -14.65 14.39
C ALA A 62 -8.21 -14.48 15.87
N GLN A 63 -7.34 -13.83 16.63
CA GLN A 63 -7.59 -13.66 18.06
C GLN A 63 -8.86 -12.82 18.22
N GLN A 64 -9.94 -13.47 18.65
CA GLN A 64 -11.22 -12.81 18.88
C GLN A 64 -11.07 -11.90 20.10
N TYR A 65 -11.01 -10.59 19.90
CA TYR A 65 -11.04 -9.64 21.00
C TYR A 65 -12.29 -8.77 20.98
N SER A 66 -12.79 -8.56 22.20
CA SER A 66 -14.02 -7.85 22.49
C SER A 66 -13.89 -6.36 22.19
N ILE A 67 -15.00 -5.73 21.83
CA ILE A 67 -15.16 -4.30 21.54
C ILE A 67 -14.82 -3.41 22.76
N ALA A 68 -14.49 -3.98 23.92
CA ALA A 68 -14.30 -3.28 25.19
C ALA A 68 -12.86 -2.94 25.58
N GLU A 69 -11.83 -3.38 24.85
CA GLU A 69 -10.42 -3.06 25.14
C GLU A 69 -9.79 -2.31 23.94
N GLU A 70 -8.89 -1.37 24.22
CA GLU A 70 -8.24 -0.49 23.24
C GLU A 70 -7.88 -1.24 21.94
N LYS A 71 -8.33 -0.72 20.78
CA LYS A 71 -8.17 -1.35 19.46
C LYS A 71 -6.74 -1.89 19.28
N ILE A 72 -6.56 -3.21 19.40
CA ILE A 72 -5.27 -3.85 19.13
C ILE A 72 -5.16 -4.08 17.63
N ILE A 73 -4.18 -3.46 16.98
CA ILE A 73 -3.84 -3.76 15.58
C ILE A 73 -2.84 -4.91 15.59
N LEU A 74 -3.23 -6.03 14.98
CA LEU A 74 -2.40 -7.20 14.74
C LEU A 74 -2.20 -7.29 13.22
N ASN A 75 -1.02 -6.95 12.74
CA ASN A 75 -0.68 -7.11 11.33
C ASN A 75 0.50 -8.08 11.22
N VAL A 76 0.38 -9.03 10.31
CA VAL A 76 1.49 -9.90 9.93
C VAL A 76 1.94 -9.42 8.56
N TYR A 77 3.06 -8.72 8.50
CA TYR A 77 3.51 -8.08 7.26
C TYR A 77 4.20 -9.05 6.33
N ASP A 78 5.00 -9.97 6.88
CA ASP A 78 5.78 -10.89 6.08
C ASP A 78 6.08 -12.17 6.87
N ALA A 79 6.11 -13.29 6.14
CA ALA A 79 6.46 -14.61 6.64
C ALA A 79 7.25 -15.35 5.57
N ARG A 80 8.19 -16.19 6.00
CA ARG A 80 9.08 -16.94 5.11
C ARG A 80 9.25 -18.35 5.59
N SER A 81 9.47 -19.28 4.65
CA SER A 81 9.91 -20.62 5.01
C SER A 81 11.32 -20.58 5.61
N MET A 82 11.56 -21.45 6.59
CA MET A 82 12.85 -21.69 7.22
C MET A 82 13.15 -23.19 7.29
N THR A 83 14.32 -23.55 7.79
CA THR A 83 14.69 -24.95 8.01
C THR A 83 13.75 -25.63 9.02
N ASP A 84 13.60 -26.95 8.91
CA ASP A 84 12.82 -27.74 9.87
C ASP A 84 13.50 -27.75 11.25
N VAL A 85 12.99 -26.91 12.16
CA VAL A 85 13.49 -26.73 13.51
C VAL A 85 12.96 -27.82 14.44
N ASN A 86 11.71 -28.21 14.24
CA ASN A 86 11.02 -29.16 15.11
C ASN A 86 11.30 -30.64 14.75
N LYS A 87 11.91 -30.89 13.59
CA LYS A 87 12.31 -32.19 13.04
C LYS A 87 11.13 -33.12 12.66
N ASP A 88 10.00 -32.56 12.24
CA ASP A 88 8.84 -33.31 11.74
C ASP A 88 8.92 -33.66 10.23
N GLY A 89 9.99 -33.22 9.59
CA GLY A 89 10.30 -33.44 8.18
C GLY A 89 9.62 -32.47 7.23
N ILE A 90 8.98 -31.41 7.71
CA ILE A 90 8.41 -30.32 6.91
C ILE A 90 9.13 -29.02 7.32
N SER A 91 9.40 -28.13 6.35
CA SER A 91 10.02 -26.84 6.62
C SER A 91 9.14 -25.99 7.55
N ASP A 92 9.75 -25.34 8.54
CA ASP A 92 9.05 -24.44 9.45
C ASP A 92 8.93 -23.02 8.87
N ILE A 93 8.21 -22.12 9.54
CA ILE A 93 7.95 -20.75 9.08
C ILE A 93 8.47 -19.74 10.11
N ILE A 94 9.16 -18.70 9.64
CA ILE A 94 9.58 -17.55 10.44
C ILE A 94 8.75 -16.32 10.07
N VAL A 95 8.28 -15.60 11.08
CA VAL A 95 7.30 -14.52 10.92
C VAL A 95 7.73 -13.28 11.67
N SER A 96 7.61 -12.12 11.02
CA SER A 96 7.68 -10.82 11.68
C SER A 96 6.29 -10.34 12.05
N HIS A 97 6.01 -10.32 13.35
CA HIS A 97 4.70 -9.92 13.88
C HIS A 97 4.82 -8.60 14.64
N THR A 98 4.01 -7.62 14.23
CA THR A 98 3.94 -6.32 14.90
C THR A 98 2.55 -6.13 15.48
N THR A 99 2.52 -5.73 16.75
CA THR A 99 1.31 -5.47 17.53
C THR A 99 1.29 -4.01 17.95
N GLN A 100 0.11 -3.39 17.94
CA GLN A 100 -0.10 -2.05 18.48
C GLN A 100 -1.32 -2.04 19.38
N ALA A 101 -1.17 -1.56 20.61
CA ALA A 101 -2.25 -1.31 21.55
C ALA A 101 -2.17 0.16 21.98
N GLY A 102 -3.13 0.99 21.57
CA GLY A 102 -3.05 2.44 21.72
C GLY A 102 -1.80 3.01 21.03
N SER A 103 -0.93 3.67 21.81
CA SER A 103 0.38 4.18 21.34
C SER A 103 1.53 3.18 21.49
N LEU A 104 1.34 2.11 22.27
CA LEU A 104 2.38 1.11 22.52
C LEU A 104 2.50 0.18 21.32
N ARG A 105 3.72 0.03 20.82
CA ARG A 105 4.03 -0.84 19.67
C ARG A 105 5.03 -1.89 20.12
N SER A 106 4.79 -3.15 19.82
CA SER A 106 5.76 -4.20 20.09
C SER A 106 5.86 -5.16 18.93
N SER A 107 7.06 -5.67 18.72
CA SER A 107 7.33 -6.64 17.66
C SER A 107 7.94 -7.92 18.22
N ARG A 108 7.63 -9.01 17.53
CA ARG A 108 8.06 -10.37 17.87
C ARG A 108 8.50 -11.09 16.61
N VAL A 109 9.47 -11.98 16.79
CA VAL A 109 9.75 -13.03 15.81
C VAL A 109 9.02 -14.29 16.27
N ILE A 110 8.18 -14.84 15.41
CA ILE A 110 7.41 -16.06 15.69
C ILE A 110 7.90 -17.18 14.79
N LEU A 111 8.16 -18.34 15.38
CA LEU A 111 8.51 -19.58 14.69
C LEU A 111 7.29 -20.50 14.74
N LEU A 112 6.85 -20.96 13.57
CA LEU A 112 5.67 -21.82 13.43
C LEU A 112 6.06 -23.12 12.75
N SER A 113 5.40 -24.21 13.13
CA SER A 113 5.49 -25.46 12.37
C SER A 113 4.81 -25.30 11.02
N GLY A 114 5.53 -25.53 9.92
CA GLY A 114 4.93 -25.44 8.58
C GLY A 114 3.89 -26.53 8.32
N LYS A 115 3.93 -27.63 9.08
CA LYS A 115 2.98 -28.74 8.99
C LYS A 115 1.57 -28.39 9.48
N ASN A 116 1.45 -27.63 10.57
CA ASN A 116 0.17 -27.44 11.25
C ASN A 116 -0.04 -26.02 11.83
N GLY A 117 0.89 -25.10 11.60
CA GLY A 117 0.82 -23.73 12.10
C GLY A 117 1.03 -23.59 13.60
N THR A 118 1.46 -24.65 14.31
CA THR A 118 1.66 -24.56 15.76
C THR A 118 2.83 -23.66 16.10
N VAL A 119 2.66 -22.79 17.11
CA VAL A 119 3.75 -21.91 17.55
C VAL A 119 4.83 -22.74 18.23
N ILE A 120 5.98 -22.85 17.58
CA ILE A 120 7.18 -23.48 18.14
C ILE A 120 7.79 -22.54 19.16
N LYS A 121 7.92 -21.25 18.81
CA LYS A 121 8.49 -20.23 19.70
C LYS A 121 7.99 -18.83 19.34
N SER A 122 7.83 -18.00 20.36
CA SER A 122 7.58 -16.56 20.22
C SER A 122 8.67 -15.80 20.96
N ILE A 123 9.33 -14.89 20.26
CA ILE A 123 10.52 -14.19 20.76
C ILE A 123 10.26 -12.69 20.70
N ASP A 124 10.27 -12.01 21.85
CA ASP A 124 10.05 -10.57 21.94
C ASP A 124 11.25 -9.80 21.38
N PHE A 125 11.07 -9.06 20.28
CA PHE A 125 12.14 -8.29 19.64
C PHE A 125 12.39 -6.94 20.32
N SER A 126 11.35 -6.11 20.38
CA SER A 126 11.41 -4.76 20.94
C SER A 126 10.01 -4.28 21.34
N LYS A 127 9.95 -3.35 22.30
CA LYS A 127 8.73 -2.64 22.74
C LYS A 127 8.61 -1.23 22.13
N GLU A 128 9.49 -0.89 21.20
CA GLU A 128 9.53 0.42 20.55
C GLU A 128 9.78 0.29 19.05
N GLU A 129 10.61 -0.66 18.64
CA GLU A 129 10.94 -0.96 17.24
C GLU A 129 10.01 -2.03 16.67
N GLN A 130 9.70 -1.87 15.39
CA GLN A 130 8.77 -2.71 14.65
C GLN A 130 9.50 -3.48 13.56
N LEU A 131 9.05 -4.72 13.34
CA LEU A 131 9.53 -5.59 12.26
C LEU A 131 8.42 -5.70 11.21
N PHE A 132 8.72 -5.26 9.99
CA PHE A 132 7.79 -5.33 8.85
C PHE A 132 8.20 -6.39 7.82
N ILE A 133 9.45 -6.83 7.86
CA ILE A 133 10.02 -7.80 6.91
C ILE A 133 10.40 -9.05 7.71
N ALA A 134 10.13 -10.22 7.17
CA ALA A 134 10.57 -11.46 7.80
C ALA A 134 12.11 -11.53 7.81
N PRO A 135 12.73 -12.13 8.83
CA PRO A 135 14.18 -12.21 8.90
C PRO A 135 14.79 -12.86 7.66
N GLN A 136 15.80 -12.21 7.06
CA GLN A 136 16.51 -12.78 5.92
C GLN A 136 17.62 -13.72 6.36
N ILE A 137 17.96 -14.67 5.51
CA ILE A 137 18.91 -15.74 5.79
C ILE A 137 20.23 -15.47 5.05
N LEU A 138 21.31 -15.36 5.81
CA LEU A 138 22.69 -15.33 5.31
C LEU A 138 23.40 -16.60 5.78
N VAL A 139 24.13 -17.28 4.88
CA VAL A 139 24.88 -18.50 5.23
C VAL A 139 26.37 -18.18 5.17
N HIS A 140 27.05 -18.27 6.31
CA HIS A 140 28.49 -18.03 6.39
C HIS A 140 29.29 -19.22 5.83
N PRO A 141 30.57 -19.02 5.45
CA PRO A 141 31.42 -20.08 4.87
C PRO A 141 31.61 -21.32 5.74
N ASP A 142 31.44 -21.18 7.06
CA ASP A 142 31.49 -22.28 8.04
C ASP A 142 30.17 -23.07 8.14
N GLY A 143 29.14 -22.66 7.40
CA GLY A 143 27.80 -23.23 7.42
C GLY A 143 26.91 -22.67 8.53
N GLU A 144 27.36 -21.68 9.29
CA GLU A 144 26.51 -20.99 10.26
C GLU A 144 25.42 -20.19 9.53
N ILE A 145 24.17 -20.34 9.99
CA ILE A 145 23.04 -19.55 9.49
C ILE A 145 22.89 -18.31 10.37
N ILE A 146 22.90 -17.15 9.74
CA ILE A 146 22.70 -15.84 10.37
C ILE A 146 21.39 -15.24 9.85
N TYR A 147 20.61 -14.69 10.78
CA TYR A 147 19.39 -13.97 10.47
C TYR A 147 19.60 -12.47 10.50
N ILE A 148 19.16 -11.78 9.44
CA ILE A 148 19.19 -10.32 9.32
C ILE A 148 17.81 -9.79 9.65
N LEU A 149 17.73 -8.94 10.68
CA LEU A 149 16.52 -8.32 11.19
C LEU A 149 16.51 -6.84 10.81
N SER A 150 15.48 -6.42 10.07
CA SER A 150 15.27 -5.01 9.70
C SER A 150 14.16 -4.41 10.55
N SER A 151 14.48 -3.32 11.22
CA SER A 151 13.62 -2.70 12.21
C SER A 151 13.44 -1.21 11.94
N CYS A 152 12.31 -0.70 12.39
CA CYS A 152 12.04 0.72 12.29
C CYS A 152 11.04 1.22 13.34
N THR A 153 11.11 2.50 13.72
CA THR A 153 10.16 3.17 14.64
C THR A 153 9.43 4.31 13.93
N PRO A 154 8.24 4.75 14.39
CA PRO A 154 7.54 5.90 13.81
C PRO A 154 8.37 7.19 13.70
N ASN A 155 9.37 7.35 14.58
CA ASN A 155 10.31 8.48 14.55
C ASN A 155 11.51 8.22 13.62
N GLN A 156 11.39 7.23 12.73
CA GLN A 156 12.37 6.80 11.72
C GLN A 156 13.69 6.27 12.30
N SER A 157 13.69 5.94 13.59
CA SER A 157 14.81 5.26 14.23
C SER A 157 14.73 3.75 13.97
N GLY A 158 15.69 3.00 14.49
CA GLY A 158 15.84 1.57 14.24
C GLY A 158 17.04 1.32 13.33
N GLY A 159 17.04 0.16 12.68
CA GLY A 159 18.09 -0.22 11.73
C GLY A 159 18.19 -1.73 11.53
N VAL A 160 19.41 -2.19 11.28
CA VAL A 160 19.70 -3.58 10.91
C VAL A 160 20.49 -4.28 12.02
N TYR A 161 20.00 -5.46 12.37
CA TYR A 161 20.63 -6.36 13.33
C TYR A 161 20.90 -7.71 12.70
N ILE A 162 21.89 -8.41 13.23
CA ILE A 162 22.18 -9.79 12.87
C ILE A 162 22.18 -10.67 14.12
N ILE A 163 21.75 -11.91 13.97
CA ILE A 163 21.74 -12.90 15.05
C ILE A 163 21.99 -14.31 14.50
N SER A 164 22.78 -15.11 15.20
CA SER A 164 22.99 -16.51 14.85
C SER A 164 21.68 -17.31 14.94
N GLN A 165 21.56 -18.38 14.15
CA GLN A 165 20.45 -19.32 14.30
C GLN A 165 20.39 -19.89 15.72
N HIS A 166 21.54 -20.20 16.34
CA HIS A 166 21.59 -20.72 17.69
C HIS A 166 20.94 -19.75 18.69
N ASP A 167 21.36 -18.50 18.71
CA ASP A 167 20.83 -17.50 19.64
C ASP A 167 19.37 -17.17 19.36
N LEU A 168 18.96 -17.11 18.10
CA LEU A 168 17.56 -16.89 17.74
C LEU A 168 16.69 -18.04 18.26
N LEU A 169 17.06 -19.29 17.97
CA LEU A 169 16.31 -20.46 18.43
C LEU A 169 16.27 -20.58 19.96
N HIS A 170 17.30 -20.11 20.66
CA HIS A 170 17.31 -20.03 22.13
C HIS A 170 16.60 -18.78 22.68
N GLY A 171 16.25 -17.80 21.86
CA GLY A 171 15.58 -16.57 22.27
C GLY A 171 16.54 -15.55 22.91
N ASN A 172 17.84 -15.69 22.68
CA ASN A 172 18.91 -14.87 23.24
C ASN A 172 19.12 -13.59 22.43
N LEU A 173 18.06 -12.80 22.21
CA LEU A 173 18.15 -11.56 21.41
C LEU A 173 19.11 -10.50 21.97
N LYS A 174 19.58 -10.63 23.22
CA LYS A 174 20.66 -9.79 23.77
C LYS A 174 21.99 -9.97 23.02
N GLN A 175 22.17 -11.09 22.33
CA GLN A 175 23.37 -11.39 21.54
C GLN A 175 23.26 -10.84 20.11
N LYS A 176 22.16 -10.20 19.72
CA LYS A 176 22.04 -9.58 18.40
C LYS A 176 23.12 -8.50 18.24
N ARG A 177 23.88 -8.58 17.15
CA ARG A 177 24.85 -7.54 16.79
C ARG A 177 24.15 -6.47 15.96
N GLN A 178 24.38 -5.22 16.32
CA GLN A 178 23.90 -4.07 15.55
C GLN A 178 24.86 -3.81 14.39
N VAL A 179 24.34 -3.81 13.17
CA VAL A 179 25.09 -3.42 11.96
C VAL A 179 24.88 -1.94 11.67
N GLN A 180 23.63 -1.49 11.80
CA GLN A 180 23.21 -0.11 11.60
C GLN A 180 22.12 0.24 12.61
N HIS A 181 22.20 1.40 13.25
CA HIS A 181 21.10 1.93 14.07
C HIS A 181 21.22 3.44 14.25
N GLY A 182 20.09 4.09 14.46
CA GLY A 182 20.02 5.50 14.83
C GLY A 182 18.82 6.20 14.22
N GLN A 183 18.69 7.50 14.49
CA GLN A 183 17.64 8.32 13.89
C GLN A 183 17.84 8.43 12.37
N GLY A 184 16.77 8.22 11.60
CA GLY A 184 16.81 8.15 10.14
C GLY A 184 17.39 6.85 9.58
N LYS A 185 17.97 5.98 10.41
CA LYS A 185 18.63 4.74 9.98
C LYS A 185 17.72 3.52 9.99
N GLY A 186 16.44 3.70 10.32
CA GLY A 186 15.44 2.64 10.22
C GLY A 186 15.31 2.07 8.81
N VAL A 187 14.92 0.79 8.70
CA VAL A 187 14.85 0.06 7.43
C VAL A 187 13.47 -0.57 7.27
N LEU A 188 12.80 -0.22 6.18
CA LEU A 188 11.46 -0.72 5.81
C LEU A 188 11.45 -1.59 4.55
N LEU A 189 12.53 -1.53 3.75
CA LEU A 189 12.71 -2.38 2.59
C LEU A 189 13.57 -3.59 2.95
N PRO A 190 13.26 -4.76 2.38
CA PRO A 190 14.07 -5.94 2.61
C PRO A 190 15.51 -5.71 2.13
N PRO A 191 16.54 -6.04 2.94
CA PRO A 191 17.92 -6.01 2.48
C PRO A 191 18.14 -6.88 1.23
N ILE A 192 19.15 -6.55 0.44
CA ILE A 192 19.54 -7.32 -0.74
C ILE A 192 20.86 -8.00 -0.42
N LEU A 193 20.97 -9.30 -0.72
CA LEU A 193 22.15 -10.11 -0.41
C LEU A 193 22.90 -10.43 -1.69
N VAL A 194 24.05 -9.82 -1.93
CA VAL A 194 24.79 -9.99 -3.18
C VAL A 194 26.30 -9.96 -2.90
N ASP A 195 27.07 -10.85 -3.51
CA ASP A 195 28.53 -10.89 -3.31
C ASP A 195 29.20 -9.73 -4.08
N LEU A 196 29.55 -8.65 -3.38
CA LEU A 196 30.24 -7.47 -3.93
C LEU A 196 31.76 -7.57 -3.75
N THR A 197 32.23 -8.24 -2.69
CA THR A 197 33.65 -8.43 -2.37
C THR A 197 34.28 -9.61 -3.11
N LEU A 198 33.48 -10.46 -3.74
CA LEU A 198 33.88 -11.67 -4.46
C LEU A 198 34.61 -12.67 -3.55
N ASP A 199 34.19 -12.73 -2.29
CA ASP A 199 34.74 -13.65 -1.29
C ASP A 199 33.90 -14.94 -1.14
N GLY A 200 32.81 -15.04 -1.90
CA GLY A 200 31.89 -16.18 -1.89
C GLY A 200 30.83 -16.12 -0.80
N THR A 201 30.77 -15.05 0.00
CA THR A 201 29.70 -14.77 0.96
C THR A 201 28.90 -13.56 0.48
N GLU A 202 27.58 -13.60 0.58
CA GLU A 202 26.77 -12.45 0.15
C GLU A 202 26.98 -11.24 1.06
N ASP A 203 27.19 -10.07 0.47
CA ASP A 203 27.20 -8.79 1.15
C ASP A 203 25.77 -8.21 1.28
N ILE A 204 25.56 -7.32 2.24
CA ILE A 204 24.24 -6.83 2.62
C ILE A 204 24.08 -5.39 2.14
N ILE A 205 23.11 -5.15 1.26
CA ILE A 205 22.71 -3.81 0.83
C ILE A 205 21.43 -3.43 1.55
N THR A 206 21.46 -2.30 2.26
CA THR A 206 20.32 -1.77 3.01
C THR A 206 19.93 -0.41 2.51
N VAL A 207 18.65 -0.07 2.67
CA VAL A 207 18.10 1.24 2.37
C VAL A 207 17.59 1.85 3.68
N GLY A 208 18.32 2.85 4.17
CA GLY A 208 17.91 3.64 5.33
C GLY A 208 16.79 4.62 4.97
N LEU A 209 15.95 4.95 5.95
CA LEU A 209 14.92 5.97 5.77
C LEU A 209 15.50 7.34 5.42
N ASP A 210 16.71 7.66 5.88
CA ASP A 210 17.48 8.86 5.54
C ASP A 210 17.99 8.92 4.08
N SER A 211 17.39 8.15 3.18
CA SER A 211 17.77 8.02 1.77
C SER A 211 19.15 7.40 1.51
N THR A 212 19.82 6.87 2.53
CA THR A 212 21.16 6.30 2.35
C THR A 212 21.05 4.83 1.99
N ILE A 213 21.57 4.47 0.81
CA ILE A 213 21.87 3.09 0.45
C ILE A 213 23.25 2.77 0.99
N THR A 214 23.39 1.69 1.75
CA THR A 214 24.68 1.26 2.31
C THR A 214 24.93 -0.20 2.00
N ALA A 215 26.12 -0.51 1.50
CA ALA A 215 26.61 -1.88 1.36
C ALA A 215 27.47 -2.25 2.57
N TYR A 216 27.27 -3.43 3.14
CA TYR A 216 28.03 -3.99 4.26
C TYR A 216 28.60 -5.33 3.86
N ASN A 217 29.86 -5.59 4.20
CA ASN A 217 30.46 -6.88 3.91
C ASN A 217 29.79 -8.01 4.70
N GLY A 218 29.43 -9.10 4.03
CA GLY A 218 28.72 -10.25 4.62
C GLY A 218 29.55 -10.99 5.66
N LEU A 219 30.85 -11.14 5.44
CA LEU A 219 31.75 -11.87 6.34
C LEU A 219 31.98 -11.17 7.68
N ASN A 220 32.18 -9.84 7.66
CA ASN A 220 32.63 -9.08 8.84
C ASN A 220 31.68 -7.95 9.27
N PHE A 221 30.65 -7.66 8.47
CA PHE A 221 29.62 -6.64 8.68
C PHE A 221 30.14 -5.21 8.78
N GLN A 222 31.29 -4.92 8.16
CA GLN A 222 31.80 -3.56 8.01
C GLN A 222 31.21 -2.87 6.78
N PRO A 223 30.98 -1.55 6.81
CA PRO A 223 30.49 -0.83 5.63
C PRO A 223 31.54 -0.85 4.51
N ILE A 224 31.08 -1.09 3.27
CA ILE A 224 31.89 -1.05 2.04
C ILE A 224 31.80 0.35 1.42
N TRP A 225 30.58 0.78 1.08
CA TRP A 225 30.28 2.11 0.53
C TRP A 225 28.88 2.55 0.92
N ASN A 226 28.62 3.85 0.78
CA ASN A 226 27.28 4.41 0.91
C ASN A 226 26.99 5.45 -0.19
N TYR A 227 25.72 5.63 -0.49
CA TYR A 227 25.24 6.61 -1.45
C TYR A 227 23.94 7.23 -0.94
N THR A 228 23.86 8.56 -0.97
CA THR A 228 22.70 9.30 -0.46
C THR A 228 22.29 10.37 -1.46
N VAL A 229 20.99 10.43 -1.77
CA VAL A 229 20.39 11.59 -2.43
C VAL A 229 19.62 12.39 -1.38
N PRO A 230 20.02 13.64 -1.08
CA PRO A 230 19.34 14.46 -0.09
C PRO A 230 17.88 14.74 -0.44
N GLN A 231 17.03 14.94 0.59
CA GLN A 231 15.61 15.29 0.43
C GLN A 231 14.84 14.29 -0.44
N SER A 232 15.15 13.01 -0.25
CA SER A 232 14.51 11.94 -0.98
C SER A 232 14.00 10.84 -0.06
N GLU A 233 13.41 9.82 -0.66
CA GLU A 233 13.12 8.53 -0.05
C GLU A 233 13.35 7.44 -1.10
N VAL A 234 13.74 6.24 -0.65
CA VAL A 234 13.77 5.06 -1.52
C VAL A 234 12.75 4.09 -0.94
N ILE A 235 11.66 3.87 -1.67
CA ILE A 235 10.56 2.99 -1.25
C ILE A 235 10.28 1.87 -2.25
N SER A 236 11.17 1.71 -3.23
CA SER A 236 11.27 0.55 -4.12
C SER A 236 12.54 -0.23 -3.80
N ILE A 237 12.46 -1.56 -3.86
CA ILE A 237 13.61 -2.45 -3.64
C ILE A 237 14.65 -2.17 -4.75
N PRO A 238 15.91 -1.88 -4.41
CA PRO A 238 16.98 -1.78 -5.41
C PRO A 238 17.11 -3.03 -6.27
N ILE A 239 17.58 -2.88 -7.51
CA ILE A 239 17.66 -3.96 -8.48
C ILE A 239 19.12 -4.29 -8.72
N PRO A 240 19.60 -5.47 -8.32
CA PRO A 240 20.96 -5.90 -8.61
C PRO A 240 21.08 -6.52 -10.02
N GLY A 241 22.19 -6.29 -10.71
CA GLY A 241 22.44 -6.79 -12.07
C GLY A 241 23.88 -6.49 -12.51
N TYR A 242 24.47 -7.33 -13.37
CA TYR A 242 25.76 -7.00 -13.98
C TYR A 242 25.58 -5.95 -15.08
N TYR A 243 25.76 -4.67 -14.75
CA TYR A 243 25.54 -3.59 -15.69
C TYR A 243 26.76 -3.35 -16.58
N ASP A 244 27.97 -3.34 -16.00
CA ASP A 244 29.21 -3.07 -16.70
C ASP A 244 30.07 -4.33 -16.93
N ASP A 245 31.18 -4.18 -17.65
CA ASP A 245 32.06 -5.29 -18.06
C ASP A 245 32.91 -5.88 -16.91
N ASP A 246 32.47 -5.71 -15.66
CA ASP A 246 33.11 -6.27 -14.49
C ASP A 246 32.31 -7.46 -13.88
N ASN A 247 32.87 -8.07 -12.84
CA ASN A 247 32.32 -9.28 -12.21
C ASN A 247 31.67 -9.01 -10.85
N VAL A 248 31.44 -7.74 -10.50
CA VAL A 248 30.76 -7.27 -9.31
C VAL A 248 29.38 -6.74 -9.70
N PRO A 249 28.30 -7.21 -9.06
CA PRO A 249 26.95 -6.75 -9.38
C PRO A 249 26.71 -5.26 -9.08
N ASP A 250 26.07 -4.56 -10.01
CA ASP A 250 25.68 -3.17 -9.89
C ASP A 250 24.22 -3.02 -9.48
N ILE A 251 23.85 -1.85 -8.97
CA ILE A 251 22.58 -1.66 -8.28
C ILE A 251 21.80 -0.49 -8.89
N MET A 252 20.70 -0.78 -9.58
CA MET A 252 19.75 0.25 -9.98
C MET A 252 18.89 0.68 -8.79
N VAL A 253 18.81 1.99 -8.56
CA VAL A 253 18.10 2.61 -7.45
C VAL A 253 17.22 3.74 -7.92
N LYS A 254 16.07 3.90 -7.27
CA LYS A 254 15.11 4.96 -7.58
C LYS A 254 14.79 5.78 -6.33
N HIS A 255 15.19 7.05 -6.36
CA HIS A 255 14.98 8.02 -5.29
C HIS A 255 13.76 8.89 -5.60
N GLN A 256 12.97 9.16 -4.58
CA GLN A 256 11.72 9.90 -4.68
C GLN A 256 11.92 11.26 -4.02
N ILE A 257 11.97 12.31 -4.82
CA ILE A 257 12.32 13.65 -4.34
C ILE A 257 11.07 14.32 -3.78
N GLY A 258 11.10 14.66 -2.51
CA GLY A 258 9.96 15.25 -1.82
C GLY A 258 10.10 15.22 -0.31
N PRO A 259 9.14 15.81 0.43
CA PRO A 259 9.11 15.78 1.88
C PRO A 259 8.82 14.38 2.45
N GLY A 260 8.36 13.45 1.62
CA GLY A 260 8.03 12.06 1.96
C GLY A 260 6.60 11.70 1.56
N PHE A 261 6.26 10.41 1.62
CA PHE A 261 4.92 9.93 1.26
C PHE A 261 3.82 10.73 1.99
N PRO A 262 2.72 11.16 1.32
CA PRO A 262 2.34 10.89 -0.08
C PRO A 262 2.78 11.99 -1.08
N VAL A 263 3.71 12.86 -0.72
CA VAL A 263 4.12 14.00 -1.53
C VAL A 263 5.51 13.77 -2.12
N TYR A 264 5.54 13.43 -3.41
CA TYR A 264 6.77 13.32 -4.19
C TYR A 264 6.67 14.19 -5.44
N TYR A 265 7.63 15.08 -5.63
CA TYR A 265 7.64 16.02 -6.74
C TYR A 265 8.03 15.33 -8.04
N HIS A 266 9.06 14.48 -7.99
CA HIS A 266 9.60 13.70 -9.10
C HIS A 266 10.47 12.56 -8.55
N SER A 267 10.90 11.64 -9.41
CA SER A 267 11.86 10.60 -9.05
C SER A 267 13.14 10.65 -9.87
N LEU A 268 14.23 10.16 -9.29
CA LEU A 268 15.56 10.03 -9.92
C LEU A 268 15.98 8.56 -9.92
N THR A 269 16.16 7.98 -11.10
CA THR A 269 16.70 6.62 -11.25
C THR A 269 18.16 6.69 -11.71
N THR A 270 19.03 5.95 -11.03
CA THR A 270 20.45 5.79 -11.40
C THR A 270 20.91 4.34 -11.16
N ILE A 271 22.07 3.98 -11.70
CA ILE A 271 22.75 2.71 -11.43
C ILE A 271 24.02 3.03 -10.64
N LEU A 272 24.21 2.35 -9.51
CA LEU A 272 25.38 2.48 -8.64
C LEU A 272 26.35 1.33 -8.92
N SER A 273 27.63 1.65 -9.05
CA SER A 273 28.70 0.67 -9.13
C SER A 273 28.75 -0.17 -7.85
N GLY A 274 28.68 -1.49 -7.98
CA GLY A 274 28.76 -2.40 -6.83
C GLY A 274 30.08 -2.32 -6.06
N LYS A 275 31.17 -1.93 -6.74
CA LYS A 275 32.50 -1.76 -6.13
C LYS A 275 32.64 -0.48 -5.31
N THR A 276 32.01 0.61 -5.75
CA THR A 276 32.34 1.96 -5.26
C THR A 276 31.14 2.74 -4.72
N GLY A 277 29.92 2.32 -5.02
CA GLY A 277 28.68 3.06 -4.75
C GLY A 277 28.50 4.31 -5.62
N GLN A 278 29.39 4.57 -6.60
CA GLN A 278 29.30 5.75 -7.46
C GLN A 278 28.30 5.52 -8.61
N PRO A 279 27.55 6.55 -9.02
CA PRO A 279 26.58 6.43 -10.11
C PRO A 279 27.26 6.33 -11.48
N PHE A 280 26.80 5.41 -12.34
CA PHE A 280 27.24 5.31 -13.74
C PHE A 280 26.62 6.37 -14.65
N LEU A 281 25.36 6.72 -14.41
CA LEU A 281 24.64 7.65 -15.29
C LEU A 281 25.10 9.08 -15.00
N GLU A 282 25.67 9.76 -15.99
CA GLU A 282 26.01 11.19 -15.90
C GLU A 282 24.78 12.04 -15.56
N THR A 283 23.63 11.66 -16.14
CA THR A 283 22.32 12.25 -15.84
C THR A 283 21.34 11.16 -15.43
N PRO A 284 20.78 11.21 -14.21
CA PRO A 284 19.79 10.24 -13.77
C PRO A 284 18.50 10.38 -14.59
N ILE A 285 17.80 9.27 -14.79
CA ILE A 285 16.48 9.27 -15.44
C ILE A 285 15.50 9.96 -14.49
N LYS A 286 14.74 10.93 -15.01
CA LYS A 286 13.76 11.69 -14.23
C LYS A 286 12.35 11.34 -14.64
N ASP A 287 11.51 11.02 -13.65
CA ASP A 287 10.06 10.87 -13.85
C ASP A 287 9.31 11.99 -13.13
N ASN A 288 8.34 12.60 -13.80
CA ASN A 288 7.58 13.75 -13.27
C ASN A 288 6.35 13.36 -12.44
N ALA A 289 5.97 12.08 -12.46
CA ALA A 289 4.90 11.54 -11.66
C ALA A 289 5.42 10.48 -10.69
N ASN A 290 4.54 10.05 -9.80
CA ASN A 290 4.89 9.16 -8.71
C ASN A 290 5.02 7.70 -9.17
N GLY A 291 6.23 7.24 -9.50
CA GLY A 291 6.52 5.85 -9.84
C GLY A 291 7.30 5.11 -8.75
N GLN A 292 6.61 4.52 -7.77
CA GLN A 292 7.21 3.83 -6.59
C GLN A 292 7.49 2.35 -6.81
N MET A 293 8.15 2.02 -7.90
CA MET A 293 8.06 0.67 -8.45
C MET A 293 9.41 0.00 -8.47
N SER A 294 9.49 -1.14 -7.78
CA SER A 294 10.61 -2.06 -7.91
C SER A 294 10.64 -2.63 -9.34
N GLY A 295 11.84 -2.91 -9.82
CA GLY A 295 12.06 -3.56 -11.11
C GLY A 295 12.77 -4.90 -10.94
N LEU A 296 13.21 -5.48 -12.05
CA LEU A 296 13.88 -6.78 -12.09
C LEU A 296 15.08 -6.74 -13.03
N SER A 297 15.97 -7.74 -12.92
CA SER A 297 17.08 -7.93 -13.84
C SER A 297 16.87 -9.19 -14.67
N ILE A 298 17.22 -9.12 -15.95
CA ILE A 298 17.28 -10.27 -16.85
C ILE A 298 18.76 -10.57 -17.11
N SER A 299 19.18 -11.79 -16.76
CA SER A 299 20.52 -12.26 -17.05
C SER A 299 20.70 -12.58 -18.52
N VAL A 300 21.78 -12.09 -19.13
CA VAL A 300 22.14 -12.33 -20.53
C VAL A 300 23.56 -12.88 -20.60
N ASP A 301 23.82 -13.78 -21.55
CA ASP A 301 25.11 -14.46 -21.65
C ASP A 301 26.28 -13.47 -21.84
N GLY A 302 27.28 -13.58 -20.97
CA GLY A 302 28.51 -12.76 -20.98
C GLY A 302 28.48 -11.64 -19.93
N LEU A 303 29.66 -11.14 -19.57
CA LEU A 303 29.83 -10.09 -18.55
C LEU A 303 29.14 -8.79 -19.00
N GLY A 304 28.53 -8.08 -18.04
CA GLY A 304 27.90 -6.78 -18.24
C GLY A 304 26.68 -6.74 -19.15
N ASN A 305 26.08 -7.88 -19.50
CA ASN A 305 24.99 -7.89 -20.48
C ASN A 305 23.60 -7.85 -19.85
N ASP A 306 23.50 -7.77 -18.52
CA ASP A 306 22.21 -7.86 -17.85
C ASP A 306 21.34 -6.65 -18.17
N TRP A 307 20.03 -6.90 -18.24
CA TRP A 307 19.04 -5.87 -18.51
C TRP A 307 18.24 -5.58 -17.26
N PHE A 308 18.22 -4.32 -16.85
CA PHE A 308 17.30 -3.82 -15.84
C PHE A 308 15.96 -3.49 -16.48
N LEU A 309 14.89 -4.14 -16.02
CA LEU A 309 13.54 -3.69 -16.28
C LEU A 309 13.10 -2.75 -15.17
N HIS A 310 12.71 -1.54 -15.54
CA HIS A 310 12.25 -0.54 -14.58
C HIS A 310 11.03 0.20 -15.11
N TRP A 311 10.21 0.66 -14.17
CA TRP A 311 9.01 1.38 -14.47
C TRP A 311 9.20 2.88 -14.34
N SER A 312 8.66 3.61 -15.31
CA SER A 312 8.59 5.07 -15.33
C SER A 312 7.14 5.54 -15.35
N ALA A 313 6.87 6.64 -14.66
CA ALA A 313 5.55 7.24 -14.53
C ALA A 313 5.64 8.71 -14.94
N ASN A 314 5.08 9.06 -16.10
CA ASN A 314 5.20 10.39 -16.67
C ASN A 314 3.84 10.94 -17.13
N CYS A 315 3.66 12.23 -17.01
CA CYS A 315 2.50 12.94 -17.55
C CYS A 315 2.72 13.24 -19.05
N MET A 316 1.69 13.03 -19.88
CA MET A 316 1.82 12.92 -21.35
C MET A 316 2.22 14.16 -22.15
N ASP A 317 2.29 15.36 -21.54
CA ASP A 317 2.67 16.58 -22.27
C ASP A 317 4.19 16.83 -22.16
N GLN A 318 4.85 16.94 -23.32
CA GLN A 318 6.30 17.16 -23.40
C GLN A 318 6.75 18.46 -22.72
N ASN A 319 5.88 19.49 -22.65
CA ASN A 319 6.19 20.74 -21.96
C ASN A 319 6.22 20.57 -20.42
N VAL A 320 5.64 19.50 -19.89
CA VAL A 320 5.70 19.15 -18.44
C VAL A 320 7.09 18.62 -18.07
N ASN A 321 7.82 18.04 -19.03
CA ASN A 321 9.18 17.55 -18.79
C ASN A 321 10.21 18.67 -18.59
N GLU A 322 9.84 19.93 -18.84
CA GLU A 322 10.67 21.11 -18.52
C GLU A 322 10.42 21.61 -17.08
N ASN A 323 9.24 21.33 -16.49
CA ASN A 323 8.81 21.79 -15.15
C ASN A 323 8.70 20.65 -14.11
N ILE A 324 9.49 19.58 -14.27
CA ILE A 324 9.50 18.38 -13.39
C ILE A 324 9.66 18.73 -11.90
N ASN A 325 10.33 19.84 -11.60
CA ASN A 325 10.62 20.29 -10.24
C ASN A 325 9.47 21.06 -9.57
N GLU A 326 8.30 21.20 -10.21
CA GLU A 326 7.16 21.91 -9.62
C GLU A 326 6.71 21.23 -8.31
N LYS A 327 6.83 21.98 -7.21
CA LYS A 327 6.43 21.52 -5.88
C LYS A 327 4.93 21.71 -5.69
N TYR A 328 4.32 20.79 -4.96
CA TYR A 328 2.92 20.87 -4.56
C TYR A 328 2.74 20.43 -3.11
N ARG A 329 1.59 20.76 -2.52
CA ARG A 329 1.15 20.16 -1.26
C ARG A 329 -0.34 19.85 -1.32
N PHE A 330 -0.81 18.83 -0.60
CA PHE A 330 -2.24 18.63 -0.43
C PHE A 330 -2.86 19.73 0.44
N LEU A 331 -4.13 20.02 0.22
CA LEU A 331 -4.88 20.91 1.12
C LEU A 331 -5.03 20.23 2.50
N ASN A 332 -4.84 21.00 3.57
CA ASN A 332 -4.98 20.51 4.93
C ASN A 332 -6.38 19.93 5.18
N GLY A 333 -6.44 18.80 5.90
CA GLY A 333 -7.69 18.11 6.25
C GLY A 333 -8.08 16.94 5.35
N GLN A 334 -7.34 16.67 4.27
CA GLN A 334 -7.53 15.47 3.45
C GLN A 334 -6.96 14.21 4.11
N THR A 335 -7.65 13.08 4.00
CA THR A 335 -7.20 11.79 4.53
C THR A 335 -6.04 11.23 3.71
N LEU A 336 -5.19 10.38 4.31
CA LEU A 336 -4.09 9.74 3.59
C LEU A 336 -4.60 8.90 2.40
N LEU A 337 -5.71 8.20 2.58
CA LEU A 337 -6.35 7.41 1.53
C LEU A 337 -6.75 8.27 0.32
N SER A 338 -7.28 9.47 0.54
CA SER A 338 -7.60 10.39 -0.56
C SER A 338 -6.34 10.92 -1.24
N GLN A 339 -5.29 11.24 -0.47
CA GLN A 339 -4.02 11.74 -1.00
C GLN A 339 -3.28 10.68 -1.84
N SER A 340 -3.23 9.44 -1.37
CA SER A 340 -2.59 8.32 -2.07
C SER A 340 -3.34 7.95 -3.37
N ARG A 341 -4.66 8.19 -3.40
CA ARG A 341 -5.51 7.96 -4.58
C ARG A 341 -5.61 9.17 -5.52
N ALA A 342 -4.85 10.24 -5.29
CA ALA A 342 -4.85 11.42 -6.14
C ALA A 342 -4.35 11.14 -7.58
N ASP A 343 -4.98 11.80 -8.56
CA ASP A 343 -4.47 11.87 -9.95
C ASP A 343 -3.54 13.08 -10.09
N LEU A 344 -2.26 12.90 -9.78
CA LEU A 344 -1.30 14.01 -9.72
C LEU A 344 -1.04 14.66 -11.09
N CYS A 345 -1.07 13.90 -12.18
CA CYS A 345 -0.89 14.48 -13.52
C CYS A 345 -2.04 15.42 -13.87
N LYS A 346 -3.27 15.04 -13.55
CA LYS A 346 -4.43 15.90 -13.73
C LYS A 346 -4.40 17.10 -12.79
N LEU A 347 -4.04 16.89 -11.52
CA LEU A 347 -4.10 17.92 -10.49
C LEU A 347 -2.98 18.97 -10.59
N ARG A 348 -1.79 18.58 -11.07
CA ARG A 348 -0.63 19.47 -11.23
C ARG A 348 -0.57 20.07 -12.63
N PHE A 349 -0.72 19.22 -13.65
CA PHE A 349 -0.41 19.58 -15.03
C PHE A 349 -1.62 19.55 -15.97
N ASN A 350 -2.81 19.20 -15.47
CA ASN A 350 -4.02 19.01 -16.28
C ASN A 350 -3.83 18.03 -17.46
N THR A 351 -3.02 16.99 -17.26
CA THR A 351 -2.69 15.96 -18.25
C THR A 351 -2.96 14.57 -17.71
N THR A 352 -2.77 13.53 -18.53
CA THR A 352 -2.97 12.13 -18.14
C THR A 352 -1.66 11.49 -17.70
N LEU A 353 -1.74 10.63 -16.68
CA LEU A 353 -0.65 9.74 -16.29
C LEU A 353 -0.45 8.67 -17.35
N SER A 354 0.81 8.45 -17.72
CA SER A 354 1.28 7.35 -18.55
C SER A 354 2.34 6.56 -17.79
N MET A 355 2.25 5.23 -17.86
CA MET A 355 3.24 4.32 -17.29
C MET A 355 3.96 3.53 -18.39
N ARG A 356 5.26 3.34 -18.22
CA ARG A 356 6.10 2.58 -19.14
C ARG A 356 7.00 1.61 -18.40
N LEU A 357 7.03 0.37 -18.83
CA LEU A 357 8.07 -0.60 -18.46
C LEU A 357 9.16 -0.54 -19.52
N SER A 358 10.37 -0.17 -19.11
CA SER A 358 11.53 -0.05 -20.00
C SER A 358 12.60 -1.07 -19.61
N ALA A 359 13.30 -1.60 -20.61
CA ALA A 359 14.44 -2.48 -20.46
C ALA A 359 15.71 -1.72 -20.81
N MET A 360 16.68 -1.69 -19.90
CA MET A 360 17.90 -0.93 -20.03
C MET A 360 19.12 -1.79 -19.72
N SER A 361 20.18 -1.65 -20.52
CA SER A 361 21.48 -2.29 -20.33
C SER A 361 22.58 -1.28 -20.65
N GLN A 362 23.85 -1.56 -20.39
CA GLN A 362 24.94 -0.65 -20.80
C GLN A 362 24.95 -0.36 -22.31
N HIS A 363 24.48 -1.32 -23.13
CA HIS A 363 24.40 -1.20 -24.59
C HIS A 363 23.17 -0.44 -25.10
N VAL A 364 22.22 -0.11 -24.23
CA VAL A 364 20.97 0.59 -24.57
C VAL A 364 20.77 1.74 -23.61
N GLY A 365 21.09 2.95 -24.08
CA GLY A 365 21.11 4.15 -23.25
C GLY A 365 19.78 4.48 -22.54
N PRO A 366 19.84 5.28 -21.46
CA PRO A 366 18.67 5.65 -20.68
C PRO A 366 17.62 6.39 -21.53
N PRO A 367 16.31 6.15 -21.31
CA PRO A 367 15.72 5.31 -20.26
C PRO A 367 15.61 3.82 -20.61
N GLY A 368 16.20 3.37 -21.72
CA GLY A 368 16.06 2.01 -22.25
C GLY A 368 14.96 1.86 -23.30
N GLN A 369 14.75 0.62 -23.75
CA GLN A 369 13.74 0.22 -24.72
C GLN A 369 12.38 -0.03 -24.04
N SER A 370 11.31 0.58 -24.53
CA SER A 370 9.95 0.36 -24.01
C SER A 370 9.45 -1.05 -24.34
N ILE A 371 9.05 -1.82 -23.33
CA ILE A 371 8.39 -3.14 -23.44
C ILE A 371 6.87 -3.00 -23.31
N TYR A 372 6.41 -2.17 -22.37
CA TYR A 372 4.98 -1.90 -22.14
C TYR A 372 4.75 -0.39 -22.03
N PHE A 373 3.63 0.06 -22.59
CA PHE A 373 3.21 1.46 -22.54
C PHE A 373 1.70 1.56 -22.30
N SER A 374 1.30 2.20 -21.21
CA SER A 374 -0.08 2.16 -20.72
C SER A 374 -1.12 2.62 -21.74
N ASP A 375 -0.80 3.64 -22.54
CA ASP A 375 -1.74 4.21 -23.49
C ASP A 375 -2.04 3.29 -24.68
N ASP A 376 -1.07 2.45 -25.08
CA ASP A 376 -1.27 1.46 -26.15
C ASP A 376 -2.22 0.33 -25.70
N TRP A 377 -2.23 0.03 -24.40
CA TRP A 377 -2.95 -1.11 -23.83
C TRP A 377 -4.26 -0.75 -23.14
N LYS A 378 -4.46 0.52 -22.77
CA LYS A 378 -5.63 1.01 -22.01
C LYS A 378 -6.98 0.56 -22.59
N ALA A 379 -7.14 0.63 -23.91
CA ALA A 379 -8.39 0.24 -24.57
C ALA A 379 -8.63 -1.28 -24.49
N VAL A 380 -7.57 -2.08 -24.60
CA VAL A 380 -7.64 -3.55 -24.53
C VAL A 380 -7.93 -4.00 -23.11
N GLU A 381 -7.27 -3.39 -22.13
CA GLU A 381 -7.47 -3.67 -20.71
C GLU A 381 -8.93 -3.36 -20.34
N LEU A 382 -9.40 -2.13 -20.51
CA LEU A 382 -10.73 -1.72 -20.03
C LEU A 382 -11.91 -2.47 -20.69
N ASN A 383 -11.75 -2.96 -21.93
CA ASN A 383 -12.83 -3.63 -22.67
C ASN A 383 -12.98 -5.12 -22.35
N ASN A 384 -11.98 -5.77 -21.75
CA ASN A 384 -11.96 -7.21 -21.45
C ASN A 384 -12.08 -7.50 -19.94
N SER A 385 -12.86 -6.70 -19.21
CA SER A 385 -13.00 -6.85 -17.76
C SER A 385 -14.04 -7.90 -17.36
N ILE A 386 -13.67 -8.71 -16.35
CA ILE A 386 -14.61 -9.57 -15.62
C ILE A 386 -15.17 -8.75 -14.47
N ASP A 387 -16.50 -8.73 -14.32
CA ASP A 387 -17.17 -7.99 -13.25
C ASP A 387 -17.04 -8.74 -11.91
N PRO A 388 -16.26 -8.21 -10.93
CA PRO A 388 -16.02 -8.89 -9.67
C PRO A 388 -17.30 -9.10 -8.85
N ARG A 389 -18.34 -8.27 -9.04
CA ARG A 389 -19.61 -8.43 -8.32
C ARG A 389 -20.28 -9.75 -8.67
N LYS A 390 -20.21 -10.16 -9.95
CA LYS A 390 -20.77 -11.44 -10.40
C LYS A 390 -20.02 -12.63 -9.81
N GLU A 391 -18.73 -12.50 -9.57
CA GLU A 391 -17.95 -13.55 -8.90
C GLU A 391 -18.26 -13.64 -7.40
N THR A 392 -18.36 -12.49 -6.72
CA THR A 392 -18.78 -12.46 -5.32
C THR A 392 -20.16 -13.08 -5.13
N GLU A 393 -21.12 -12.74 -6.00
CA GLU A 393 -22.44 -13.36 -5.98
C GLU A 393 -22.35 -14.88 -6.13
N LYS A 394 -21.61 -15.39 -7.12
CA LYS A 394 -21.40 -16.84 -7.32
C LYS A 394 -20.81 -17.52 -6.09
N TYR A 395 -19.78 -16.93 -5.49
CA TYR A 395 -19.12 -17.45 -4.29
C TYR A 395 -20.08 -17.53 -3.10
N MET A 396 -20.85 -16.45 -2.87
CA MET A 396 -21.84 -16.42 -1.81
C MET A 396 -22.90 -17.49 -2.02
N PHE A 397 -23.38 -17.69 -3.25
CA PHE A 397 -24.35 -18.76 -3.56
C PHE A 397 -23.79 -20.17 -3.33
N SER A 398 -22.57 -20.48 -3.77
CA SER A 398 -21.97 -21.81 -3.59
C SER A 398 -21.68 -22.15 -2.13
N ASN A 399 -21.32 -21.17 -1.31
CA ASN A 399 -21.04 -21.38 0.12
C ASN A 399 -22.29 -21.32 1.00
N TYR A 400 -23.37 -20.68 0.53
CA TYR A 400 -24.68 -20.72 1.18
C TYR A 400 -25.31 -22.13 1.09
N GLU A 401 -25.09 -22.86 -0.01
CA GLU A 401 -25.57 -24.24 -0.15
C GLU A 401 -24.82 -25.23 0.77
N ASN A 402 -23.52 -25.00 1.03
CA ASN A 402 -22.72 -25.84 1.94
C ASN A 402 -23.03 -25.61 3.44
N THR A 403 -23.61 -24.46 3.80
CA THR A 403 -23.93 -24.12 5.20
C THR A 403 -25.32 -24.55 5.65
N LEU A 404 -26.20 -24.96 4.72
CA LEU A 404 -27.57 -25.41 5.03
C LEU A 404 -27.72 -26.92 5.30
N GLY A 405 -26.62 -27.64 5.52
CA GLY A 405 -26.65 -29.06 5.91
C GLY A 405 -27.07 -29.31 7.36
N ASN A 406 -27.12 -28.30 8.23
CA ASN A 406 -27.63 -28.42 9.60
C ASN A 406 -27.77 -27.03 10.25
N LYS A 407 -28.94 -26.40 10.13
CA LYS A 407 -29.60 -25.54 11.15
C LYS A 407 -30.78 -24.79 10.53
N GLU A 408 -31.93 -24.85 11.22
CA GLU A 408 -33.15 -24.12 10.88
C GLU A 408 -32.92 -22.60 10.91
N ILE A 409 -33.41 -21.91 9.87
CA ILE A 409 -33.28 -20.46 9.68
C ILE A 409 -34.38 -19.74 10.49
N PRO A 410 -34.07 -18.73 11.33
CA PRO A 410 -35.07 -17.80 11.82
C PRO A 410 -35.44 -16.82 10.68
N PRO A 411 -36.72 -16.45 10.51
CA PRO A 411 -37.15 -15.64 9.38
C PRO A 411 -36.55 -14.22 9.42
N MET A 412 -36.14 -13.75 8.24
CA MET A 412 -35.66 -12.37 8.00
C MET A 412 -36.61 -11.32 8.59
N PRO A 413 -36.10 -10.24 9.20
CA PRO A 413 -36.94 -9.16 9.68
C PRO A 413 -37.58 -8.43 8.49
N GLN A 414 -38.92 -8.49 8.43
CA GLN A 414 -39.72 -7.68 7.53
C GLN A 414 -39.49 -6.20 7.85
N ARG A 415 -39.36 -5.36 6.81
CA ARG A 415 -39.32 -3.89 6.91
C ARG A 415 -40.42 -3.41 7.87
N LEU A 416 -40.01 -2.67 8.90
CA LEU A 416 -40.92 -2.01 9.83
C LEU A 416 -41.90 -1.08 9.06
N PRO A 417 -43.22 -1.17 9.32
CA PRO A 417 -44.19 -0.24 8.77
C PRO A 417 -44.09 1.14 9.45
N ARG A 418 -44.38 2.18 8.67
CA ARG A 418 -44.55 3.57 9.11
C ARG A 418 -45.61 3.64 10.21
N ILE A 419 -45.25 4.12 11.40
CA ILE A 419 -46.21 4.34 12.50
C ILE A 419 -46.86 5.72 12.33
N GLU A 420 -48.19 5.71 12.25
CA GLU A 420 -49.07 6.87 12.30
C GLU A 420 -49.14 7.41 13.74
N ILE A 421 -49.05 8.74 13.89
CA ILE A 421 -49.17 9.43 15.17
C ILE A 421 -50.66 9.50 15.53
N GLY A 422 -51.05 8.71 16.53
CA GLY A 422 -52.36 8.75 17.18
C GLY A 422 -52.36 9.66 18.40
N GLU A 423 -53.46 10.38 18.55
CA GLU A 423 -53.75 11.42 19.54
C GLU A 423 -54.04 10.90 20.98
N VAL A 424 -53.63 11.74 21.96
CA VAL A 424 -54.31 12.06 23.24
C VAL A 424 -54.16 11.09 24.44
N LYS A 425 -53.49 11.56 25.52
CA LYS A 425 -54.13 12.13 26.74
C LYS A 425 -53.09 12.53 27.81
N THR A 426 -53.21 13.76 28.29
CA THR A 426 -52.60 14.29 29.51
C THR A 426 -53.38 13.81 30.73
N ASP A 427 -52.69 13.39 31.80
CA ASP A 427 -53.22 13.50 33.17
C ASP A 427 -52.09 13.69 34.20
N ILE A 428 -52.46 14.44 35.23
CA ILE A 428 -51.66 15.18 36.23
C ILE A 428 -51.55 14.34 37.53
N PHE A 429 -50.44 14.43 38.29
CA PHE A 429 -50.37 14.74 39.74
C PHE A 429 -49.17 14.15 40.54
N LYS A 430 -48.43 15.07 41.18
CA LYS A 430 -47.89 15.14 42.57
C LYS A 430 -46.94 14.09 43.18
N ASN A 431 -45.80 14.64 43.62
CA ASN A 431 -45.04 14.45 44.88
C ASN A 431 -45.39 13.29 45.82
N GLN A 432 -44.35 12.61 46.32
CA GLN A 432 -44.09 12.49 47.76
C GLN A 432 -42.66 12.03 48.08
N GLU A 433 -42.07 12.65 49.11
CA GLU A 433 -40.80 12.36 49.76
C GLU A 433 -40.86 11.12 50.67
N SER A 434 -39.70 10.50 50.92
CA SER A 434 -39.29 9.93 52.22
C SER A 434 -37.82 9.49 52.11
N GLN A 435 -36.89 10.15 52.82
CA GLN A 435 -36.27 9.68 54.09
C GLN A 435 -35.66 8.27 53.97
N GLY A 436 -34.39 7.99 54.25
CA GLY A 436 -33.33 8.70 54.96
C GLY A 436 -32.45 7.65 55.65
N GLN A 437 -31.16 7.96 55.81
CA GLN A 437 -30.23 7.42 56.83
C GLN A 437 -29.80 5.94 56.67
N ASP A 438 -28.61 5.49 57.00
CA ASP A 438 -27.43 5.90 57.81
C ASP A 438 -26.32 4.90 57.35
N ASP A 439 -25.01 4.97 57.59
CA ASP A 439 -24.13 5.81 58.40
C ASP A 439 -22.67 5.36 58.10
N GLN A 440 -21.73 6.12 58.67
CA GLN A 440 -20.31 5.84 58.98
C GLN A 440 -19.29 6.16 57.85
N SER A 441 -18.55 7.28 57.85
CA SER A 441 -17.61 7.86 58.85
C SER A 441 -16.47 6.87 59.17
N GLU A 442 -15.17 7.18 59.30
CA GLU A 442 -14.43 8.36 59.81
C GLU A 442 -12.93 7.90 59.84
N TYR A 443 -11.88 8.61 59.41
CA TYR A 443 -10.99 9.57 60.12
C TYR A 443 -9.76 9.82 59.19
N ILE A 444 -9.26 11.03 58.84
CA ILE A 444 -8.77 12.20 59.62
C ILE A 444 -7.32 11.96 60.16
N LEU A 445 -6.23 12.61 59.69
CA LEU A 445 -5.57 13.91 60.06
C LEU A 445 -4.16 13.89 59.37
N LYS A 446 -3.39 14.94 59.03
CA LYS A 446 -3.50 16.40 58.84
C LYS A 446 -2.11 16.94 58.35
N PRO A 447 -1.99 18.23 57.94
CA PRO A 447 -0.84 18.90 57.29
C PRO A 447 0.15 19.50 58.35
N ASP A 448 1.32 20.07 58.03
CA ASP A 448 1.63 21.32 57.32
C ASP A 448 3.17 21.43 57.13
N GLU A 449 3.65 22.21 56.15
CA GLU A 449 4.49 23.41 56.40
C GLU A 449 4.89 24.12 55.09
N GLU A 450 4.59 25.41 55.06
CA GLU A 450 4.90 26.41 54.02
C GLU A 450 6.39 26.70 53.89
N LYS A 451 6.81 27.10 52.68
CA LYS A 451 7.79 28.20 52.54
C LYS A 451 7.65 28.89 51.19
N ASP A 452 7.21 30.14 51.28
CA ASP A 452 7.26 31.17 50.25
C ASP A 452 8.66 31.36 49.66
N LEU A 453 8.73 31.66 48.36
CA LEU A 453 9.75 32.55 47.78
C LEU A 453 9.31 33.07 46.40
N ASN A 454 8.83 34.32 46.43
CA ASN A 454 9.00 35.39 45.44
C ASN A 454 8.68 35.13 43.97
N SER A 455 7.46 35.55 43.61
CA SER A 455 7.10 36.10 42.30
C SER A 455 7.76 37.47 42.08
N GLU A 456 8.59 37.61 41.05
CA GLU A 456 8.62 38.79 40.15
C GLU A 456 9.60 38.52 39.00
N ASN A 457 9.18 38.92 37.80
CA ASN A 457 9.87 38.88 36.49
C ASN A 457 9.78 37.59 35.66
N LEU A 458 8.68 37.48 34.91
CA LEU A 458 8.67 36.91 33.54
C LEU A 458 7.42 37.38 32.79
N LEU A 459 7.26 38.71 32.73
CA LEU A 459 6.44 39.39 31.74
C LEU A 459 7.39 39.88 30.65
N ASN A 460 7.51 39.08 29.58
CA ASN A 460 7.89 39.42 28.22
C ASN A 460 8.63 38.24 27.58
N GLU A 461 7.93 37.57 26.66
CA GLU A 461 8.41 37.05 25.36
C GLU A 461 7.64 35.77 24.99
N PHE A 462 6.47 35.95 24.40
CA PHE A 462 5.92 34.97 23.47
C PHE A 462 6.34 35.37 22.05
N PRO A 463 7.29 34.66 21.40
CA PRO A 463 7.39 34.65 19.95
C PRO A 463 6.98 33.25 19.45
N GLY A 464 5.68 33.05 19.25
CA GLY A 464 5.12 31.78 18.78
C GLY A 464 4.11 31.90 17.64
N TYR A 465 4.07 33.02 16.90
CA TYR A 465 2.99 33.26 15.93
C TYR A 465 3.40 33.92 14.61
N LYS A 466 4.63 33.68 14.14
CA LYS A 466 5.12 34.23 12.85
C LYS A 466 5.74 33.21 11.88
N LYS A 467 5.61 31.90 12.12
CA LYS A 467 6.31 30.87 11.33
C LYS A 467 5.46 30.08 10.32
N GLU A 468 4.17 30.37 10.18
CA GLU A 468 3.26 29.46 9.46
C GLU A 468 2.92 29.82 8.00
N LEU A 469 3.61 30.76 7.35
CA LEU A 469 3.29 31.11 5.96
C LEU A 469 4.47 31.62 5.13
N THR A 470 5.67 31.06 5.36
CA THR A 470 6.87 31.40 4.60
C THR A 470 7.39 30.18 3.84
N ASP A 471 7.16 30.19 2.53
CA ASP A 471 7.90 29.49 1.47
C ASP A 471 7.97 27.95 1.51
N PHE A 472 8.29 27.33 0.38
CA PHE A 472 8.80 25.94 0.34
C PHE A 472 10.16 25.78 1.07
N ALA A 473 10.52 26.71 1.97
CA ALA A 473 11.72 26.68 2.77
C ALA A 473 11.50 25.70 3.93
N ASN A 474 11.93 24.46 3.68
CA ASN A 474 11.95 23.32 4.58
C ASN A 474 10.59 22.98 5.21
N PRO A 475 9.71 22.25 4.48
CA PRO A 475 8.95 21.23 5.20
C PRO A 475 10.01 20.41 5.95
N GLU A 476 9.93 20.34 7.28
CA GLU A 476 10.71 19.35 8.02
C GLU A 476 10.55 18.03 7.29
N TRP A 477 11.67 17.48 6.82
CA TRP A 477 11.69 16.17 6.21
C TRP A 477 11.05 15.21 7.21
N SER A 478 9.87 14.72 6.85
CA SER A 478 9.04 13.89 7.70
C SER A 478 8.50 12.77 6.83
N PRO A 479 9.29 11.71 6.63
CA PRO A 479 8.80 10.45 6.10
C PRO A 479 7.52 10.02 6.79
N ASN A 480 6.39 10.25 6.14
CA ASN A 480 5.05 9.91 6.63
C ASN A 480 4.56 8.58 6.02
N PHE A 481 5.47 7.78 5.44
CA PHE A 481 5.19 6.41 4.97
C PHE A 481 4.51 5.55 6.05
N TRP A 482 4.77 5.87 7.32
CA TRP A 482 4.16 5.27 8.52
C TRP A 482 2.64 5.16 8.53
N ASN A 483 1.93 6.12 7.94
CA ASN A 483 0.47 6.17 8.08
C ASN A 483 -0.27 5.11 7.23
N ILE A 484 0.41 4.47 6.25
CA ILE A 484 -0.17 3.40 5.40
C ILE A 484 -0.28 2.07 6.16
N ALA A 485 0.73 1.76 6.99
CA ALA A 485 0.79 0.47 7.66
C ALA A 485 -0.28 0.31 8.75
N MET A 486 -0.89 1.41 9.22
CA MET A 486 -1.58 1.43 10.52
C MET A 486 -2.98 2.07 10.56
N GLU A 487 -3.55 2.57 9.46
CA GLU A 487 -4.92 3.13 9.53
C GLU A 487 -6.01 2.05 9.51
N PRO A 488 -6.94 2.03 10.49
CA PRO A 488 -8.22 1.33 10.38
C PRO A 488 -9.06 1.98 9.26
N ASP A 489 -9.51 1.23 8.26
CA ASP A 489 -10.54 1.69 7.32
C ASP A 489 -11.91 1.68 8.04
N SER A 490 -12.07 2.52 9.06
CA SER A 490 -13.35 2.81 9.68
C SER A 490 -13.83 4.16 9.16
N PRO A 491 -15.07 4.30 8.64
CA PRO A 491 -15.63 5.62 8.40
C PRO A 491 -15.68 6.35 9.75
N GLY A 492 -15.11 7.56 9.78
CA GLY A 492 -15.02 8.36 11.00
C GLY A 492 -16.40 8.64 11.58
N GLU A 493 -16.65 8.16 12.79
CA GLU A 493 -17.59 8.85 13.68
C GLU A 493 -16.88 10.10 14.19
N GLU A 494 -17.09 11.22 13.50
CA GLU A 494 -16.88 12.52 14.13
C GLU A 494 -17.87 12.64 15.30
N ILE A 495 -17.33 12.67 16.51
CA ILE A 495 -18.03 13.19 17.68
C ILE A 495 -18.33 14.66 17.38
N ARG A 496 -19.57 14.95 16.98
CA ARG A 496 -20.05 16.33 16.87
C ARG A 496 -20.06 16.95 18.28
N PRO A 497 -19.52 18.15 18.47
CA PRO A 497 -19.80 18.91 19.68
C PRO A 497 -21.31 19.16 19.75
N ILE A 498 -21.91 18.82 20.87
CA ILE A 498 -23.29 19.20 21.19
C ILE A 498 -23.27 20.72 21.41
N ASP A 499 -23.72 21.48 20.42
CA ASP A 499 -24.07 22.89 20.62
C ASP A 499 -25.39 22.96 21.40
N GLU A 500 -25.28 23.20 22.70
CA GLU A 500 -26.38 23.67 23.52
C GLU A 500 -26.73 25.13 23.16
N HIS A 501 -28.03 25.40 23.10
CA HIS A 501 -28.67 26.72 23.03
C HIS A 501 -28.60 27.52 21.72
N LYS A 502 -29.59 27.31 20.84
CA LYS A 502 -30.32 28.42 20.19
C LYS A 502 -31.83 28.13 20.12
N GLN A 503 -32.58 28.70 21.07
CA GLN A 503 -34.00 28.96 20.96
C GLN A 503 -34.21 30.05 19.89
N PHE A 504 -34.98 29.78 18.83
CA PHE A 504 -35.66 30.83 18.08
C PHE A 504 -37.09 30.44 17.74
N SER A 505 -37.97 31.39 18.03
CA SER A 505 -39.42 31.35 18.06
C SER A 505 -40.06 31.32 16.67
N PHE A 506 -41.06 30.46 16.52
CA PHE A 506 -41.95 30.45 15.35
C PHE A 506 -43.08 31.46 15.56
N PHE A 507 -43.17 32.47 14.69
CA PHE A 507 -44.41 33.20 14.39
C PHE A 507 -44.90 32.77 13.01
N GLY A 508 -46.14 32.28 12.94
CA GLY A 508 -46.73 31.74 11.73
C GLY A 508 -47.39 32.79 10.82
N GLN A 509 -47.67 32.40 9.56
CA GLN A 509 -48.85 32.84 8.82
C GLN A 509 -49.14 32.00 7.55
N ARG A 510 -50.33 31.38 7.55
CA ARG A 510 -51.36 31.24 6.49
C ARG A 510 -51.06 30.63 5.09
N SER A 511 -51.54 29.39 4.93
CA SER A 511 -52.62 28.89 4.03
C SER A 511 -52.85 29.50 2.63
N LYS A 512 -52.95 28.63 1.61
CA LYS A 512 -54.12 28.49 0.69
C LYS A 512 -54.15 27.12 -0.02
N ARG A 513 -55.32 26.46 0.04
CA ARG A 513 -55.74 25.23 -0.67
C ARG A 513 -56.26 25.53 -2.08
N PHE A 514 -56.29 24.54 -2.97
CA PHE A 514 -57.32 24.21 -4.00
C PHE A 514 -56.84 22.89 -4.69
N LEU A 515 -57.60 21.87 -5.12
CA LEU A 515 -58.91 21.25 -4.84
C LEU A 515 -58.90 19.88 -5.58
N ILE A 516 -59.63 18.87 -5.08
CA ILE A 516 -59.75 17.46 -5.56
C ILE A 516 -60.80 17.38 -6.71
N PRO A 517 -60.92 16.27 -7.48
CA PRO A 517 -61.84 15.20 -7.04
C PRO A 517 -61.39 13.74 -7.29
N MET A 518 -61.77 12.91 -6.32
CA MET A 518 -61.88 11.44 -6.24
C MET A 518 -62.97 10.90 -7.21
N LYS A 519 -62.99 9.65 -7.73
CA LYS A 519 -63.33 8.30 -7.14
C LYS A 519 -63.90 7.41 -8.34
N PRO A 520 -64.33 6.13 -8.23
CA PRO A 520 -63.64 4.90 -7.80
C PRO A 520 -64.06 3.56 -8.49
N ARG A 521 -63.53 2.44 -7.97
CA ARG A 521 -64.23 1.18 -7.54
C ARG A 521 -64.23 -0.13 -8.39
N ILE A 522 -63.79 -1.19 -7.68
CA ILE A 522 -64.35 -2.57 -7.53
C ILE A 522 -63.63 -3.76 -8.23
N HIS A 523 -63.36 -4.76 -7.37
CA HIS A 523 -62.93 -6.15 -7.54
C HIS A 523 -63.79 -7.03 -8.49
N LEU A 524 -63.22 -8.11 -9.05
CA LEU A 524 -63.45 -9.53 -8.69
C LEU A 524 -62.99 -10.51 -9.82
N ILE A 525 -62.28 -11.57 -9.38
CA ILE A 525 -62.30 -12.98 -9.85
C ILE A 525 -61.74 -13.37 -11.25
N ASP A 526 -60.61 -14.08 -11.18
CA ASP A 526 -60.27 -15.41 -11.75
C ASP A 526 -60.98 -15.93 -13.03
N LEU A 527 -60.20 -16.32 -14.05
CA LEU A 527 -60.41 -17.56 -14.84
C LEU A 527 -59.32 -17.81 -15.90
N LYS A 528 -58.99 -19.10 -16.01
CA LYS A 528 -57.99 -19.80 -16.83
C LYS A 528 -58.09 -19.62 -18.36
N LYS A 529 -56.91 -19.80 -18.98
CA LYS A 529 -56.57 -20.58 -20.21
C LYS A 529 -56.65 -19.95 -21.61
N ARG A 530 -55.57 -20.26 -22.36
CA ARG A 530 -55.40 -20.56 -23.81
C ARG A 530 -54.81 -19.49 -24.75
N PHE A 531 -53.53 -19.75 -25.08
CA PHE A 531 -52.93 -19.85 -26.43
C PHE A 531 -53.45 -18.94 -27.56
N GLY A 532 -52.52 -18.15 -28.15
CA GLY A 532 -52.71 -17.60 -29.49
C GLY A 532 -51.66 -16.57 -29.89
N ARG A 533 -50.67 -16.98 -30.69
CA ARG A 533 -49.62 -16.17 -31.33
C ARG A 533 -50.18 -14.89 -32.00
N ARG A 534 -49.57 -13.73 -31.72
CA ARG A 534 -49.44 -12.63 -32.68
C ARG A 534 -48.05 -12.01 -32.60
N ARG A 535 -47.23 -12.30 -33.62
CA ARG A 535 -46.03 -11.53 -33.96
C ARG A 535 -46.46 -10.11 -34.34
N SER A 536 -45.96 -9.12 -33.61
CA SER A 536 -45.91 -7.73 -34.07
C SER A 536 -44.45 -7.28 -33.97
N ASN A 537 -43.84 -7.04 -35.14
CA ASN A 537 -42.52 -6.45 -35.29
C ASN A 537 -42.40 -5.17 -34.47
N ARG A 538 -41.55 -5.18 -33.44
CA ARG A 538 -40.93 -3.96 -32.91
C ARG A 538 -39.42 -4.16 -33.00
N ARG A 539 -38.81 -3.41 -33.92
CA ARG A 539 -37.36 -3.25 -34.06
C ARG A 539 -36.75 -3.02 -32.66
N PRO A 540 -35.64 -3.68 -32.31
CA PRO A 540 -34.91 -3.29 -31.11
C PRO A 540 -34.46 -1.84 -31.31
N LYS A 541 -34.85 -0.96 -30.37
CA LYS A 541 -34.23 0.36 -30.26
C LYS A 541 -32.74 0.11 -30.03
N ARG A 542 -31.93 0.40 -31.04
CA ARG A 542 -30.50 0.65 -30.91
C ARG A 542 -30.34 1.63 -29.75
N SER A 543 -29.72 1.21 -28.66
CA SER A 543 -29.20 2.10 -27.63
C SER A 543 -27.97 2.81 -28.22
N THR A 544 -28.22 3.81 -29.06
CA THR A 544 -27.22 4.83 -29.37
C THR A 544 -27.29 5.90 -28.30
N SER A 545 -26.54 5.67 -27.24
CA SER A 545 -25.85 6.69 -26.46
C SER A 545 -24.84 5.95 -25.59
N ALA A 546 -23.74 5.56 -26.21
CA ALA A 546 -22.45 5.65 -25.56
C ALA A 546 -22.29 7.14 -25.21
N GLU A 547 -22.88 7.55 -24.09
CA GLU A 547 -22.45 8.76 -23.43
C GLU A 547 -21.08 8.41 -22.83
N ASP A 548 -20.11 9.13 -23.35
CA ASP A 548 -18.71 9.22 -22.99
C ASP A 548 -18.53 9.74 -21.54
N ASN A 549 -19.12 9.02 -20.58
CA ASN A 549 -18.75 9.09 -19.17
C ASN A 549 -17.67 8.03 -18.94
N GLY A 550 -16.53 8.18 -19.62
CA GLY A 550 -15.34 7.41 -19.32
C GLY A 550 -14.94 7.68 -17.87
N GLU A 551 -15.26 6.74 -16.97
CA GLU A 551 -14.69 6.72 -15.62
C GLU A 551 -13.16 6.83 -15.79
N LYS A 552 -12.62 8.00 -15.40
CA LYS A 552 -11.20 8.33 -15.60
C LYS A 552 -10.37 7.53 -14.61
N ASN A 553 -10.12 6.27 -14.92
CA ASN A 553 -9.26 5.42 -14.11
C ASN A 553 -7.79 5.85 -14.26
N VAL A 554 -7.05 5.76 -13.16
CA VAL A 554 -5.61 6.01 -13.10
C VAL A 554 -4.94 4.68 -12.85
N GLN A 555 -3.91 4.39 -13.65
CA GLN A 555 -3.11 3.21 -13.46
C GLN A 555 -2.31 3.35 -12.16
N ARG A 556 -2.35 2.31 -11.33
CA ARG A 556 -1.62 2.19 -10.07
C ARG A 556 -0.42 1.31 -10.27
N GLN A 557 0.48 1.39 -9.31
CA GLN A 557 1.77 0.71 -9.31
C GLN A 557 1.58 -0.81 -9.48
N PRO A 558 1.99 -1.38 -10.63
CA PRO A 558 2.14 -2.81 -10.72
C PRO A 558 3.29 -3.34 -9.86
N PRO A 559 3.23 -4.62 -9.46
CA PRO A 559 4.33 -5.29 -8.79
C PRO A 559 5.52 -5.46 -9.74
N THR A 560 6.68 -5.83 -9.18
CA THR A 560 7.92 -6.10 -9.93
C THR A 560 7.72 -7.05 -11.12
N GLY A 561 6.90 -8.09 -10.96
CA GLY A 561 6.74 -9.17 -11.92
C GLY A 561 7.66 -10.35 -11.65
N ILE A 562 7.56 -11.39 -12.48
CA ILE A 562 8.33 -12.65 -12.40
C ILE A 562 8.80 -13.09 -13.80
N LEU A 563 9.86 -13.88 -13.88
CA LEU A 563 10.47 -14.43 -15.08
C LEU A 563 10.29 -15.95 -15.13
N LEU A 564 9.49 -16.44 -16.08
CA LEU A 564 9.28 -17.87 -16.26
C LEU A 564 9.95 -18.39 -17.53
N PRO A 565 10.31 -19.68 -17.59
CA PRO A 565 10.67 -20.32 -18.85
C PRO A 565 9.60 -20.10 -19.92
N SER A 566 10.02 -19.80 -21.15
CA SER A 566 9.07 -19.50 -22.22
C SER A 566 8.23 -20.72 -22.61
N LEU A 567 6.93 -20.50 -22.84
CA LEU A 567 6.04 -21.54 -23.37
C LEU A 567 6.39 -21.92 -24.82
N ALA A 568 6.85 -20.94 -25.58
CA ALA A 568 7.15 -21.10 -27.00
C ALA A 568 8.65 -21.32 -27.19
N LYS A 569 9.05 -22.59 -27.26
CA LYS A 569 10.44 -22.98 -27.53
C LYS A 569 10.86 -22.57 -28.94
N ASP A 570 12.03 -21.97 -29.03
CA ASP A 570 12.76 -21.77 -30.28
C ASP A 570 14.08 -22.54 -30.16
N ASP A 571 14.41 -23.35 -31.16
CA ASP A 571 15.62 -24.18 -31.15
C ASP A 571 16.90 -23.34 -31.38
N LYS A 572 16.76 -22.09 -31.83
CA LYS A 572 17.90 -21.23 -32.22
C LYS A 572 18.25 -20.15 -31.18
N THR A 573 17.27 -19.70 -30.40
CA THR A 573 17.44 -18.61 -29.42
C THR A 573 16.77 -18.96 -28.11
N THR A 574 17.41 -18.57 -27.02
CA THR A 574 16.79 -18.66 -25.70
C THR A 574 15.78 -17.54 -25.53
N SER A 575 14.67 -17.85 -24.86
CA SER A 575 13.61 -16.90 -24.58
C SER A 575 13.04 -17.12 -23.19
N ILE A 576 12.55 -16.05 -22.60
CA ILE A 576 11.98 -16.03 -21.26
C ILE A 576 10.63 -15.31 -21.32
N ASP A 577 9.68 -15.73 -20.49
CA ASP A 577 8.40 -15.06 -20.38
C ASP A 577 8.41 -14.15 -19.15
N LEU A 578 8.23 -12.86 -19.36
CA LEU A 578 7.99 -11.89 -18.30
C LEU A 578 6.50 -11.87 -17.96
N ILE A 579 6.17 -12.12 -16.69
CA ILE A 579 4.82 -12.01 -16.16
C ILE A 579 4.74 -10.85 -15.20
N PHE A 580 3.80 -9.93 -15.42
CA PHE A 580 3.53 -8.82 -14.53
C PHE A 580 2.03 -8.51 -14.57
N SER A 581 1.51 -7.90 -13.52
CA SER A 581 0.16 -7.38 -13.53
C SER A 581 0.16 -5.87 -13.77
N THR A 582 -0.96 -5.31 -14.20
CA THR A 582 -1.25 -3.87 -14.15
C THR A 582 -2.57 -3.66 -13.44
N TYR A 583 -2.75 -2.53 -12.78
CA TYR A 583 -3.95 -2.26 -12.01
C TYR A 583 -4.48 -0.86 -12.27
N TRP A 584 -5.78 -0.73 -12.53
CA TRP A 584 -6.47 0.53 -12.76
C TRP A 584 -7.45 0.80 -11.63
N LEU A 585 -7.39 1.98 -11.01
CA LEU A 585 -8.33 2.40 -9.99
C LEU A 585 -8.94 3.76 -10.32
N PRO A 586 -10.22 4.00 -9.95
CA PRO A 586 -10.76 5.34 -9.97
C PRO A 586 -9.99 6.21 -8.98
N PRO A 587 -9.52 7.41 -9.38
CA PRO A 587 -8.88 8.36 -8.49
C PRO A 587 -9.88 8.88 -7.44
N SER A 588 -9.35 9.39 -6.34
CA SER A 588 -10.21 10.04 -5.34
C SER A 588 -10.83 11.32 -5.92
N GLU A 589 -12.12 11.51 -5.66
CA GLU A 589 -12.87 12.72 -6.05
C GLU A 589 -12.59 13.88 -5.07
N VAL A 590 -11.93 13.61 -3.93
CA VAL A 590 -11.63 14.58 -2.86
C VAL A 590 -10.14 14.85 -2.67
N SER A 591 -9.33 14.59 -3.70
CA SER A 591 -7.93 15.03 -3.70
C SER A 591 -7.82 16.45 -4.25
N LEU A 592 -7.22 17.36 -3.48
CA LEU A 592 -6.90 18.73 -3.91
C LEU A 592 -5.44 19.06 -3.56
N VAL A 593 -4.70 19.57 -4.55
CA VAL A 593 -3.32 20.05 -4.38
C VAL A 593 -3.25 21.55 -4.58
N LEU A 594 -2.38 22.20 -3.82
CA LEU A 594 -1.98 23.60 -3.95
C LEU A 594 -0.62 23.66 -4.64
N LEU A 595 -0.54 24.43 -5.73
CA LEU A 595 0.70 24.75 -6.44
C LEU A 595 1.32 26.03 -5.90
N GLN A 596 2.56 26.33 -6.28
CA GLN A 596 3.27 27.53 -5.80
C GLN A 596 2.46 28.83 -6.03
N GLN A 597 1.86 28.98 -7.21
CA GLN A 597 1.00 30.13 -7.53
C GLN A 597 -0.23 30.25 -6.61
N ASP A 598 -0.81 29.12 -6.20
CA ASP A 598 -1.97 29.12 -5.30
C ASP A 598 -1.54 29.58 -3.91
N LEU A 599 -0.36 29.13 -3.45
CA LEU A 599 0.22 29.51 -2.16
C LEU A 599 0.56 30.99 -2.11
N GLU A 600 1.16 31.53 -3.17
CA GLU A 600 1.46 32.96 -3.28
C GLU A 600 0.19 33.81 -3.28
N CYS A 601 -0.84 33.41 -4.03
CA CYS A 601 -2.14 34.08 -4.00
C CYS A 601 -2.77 34.08 -2.60
N ILE A 602 -2.76 32.92 -1.93
CA ILE A 602 -3.29 32.79 -0.56
C ILE A 602 -2.52 33.72 0.39
N ARG A 603 -1.19 33.68 0.36
CA ARG A 603 -0.33 34.53 1.21
C ARG A 603 -0.63 36.02 1.00
N LEU A 604 -0.66 36.48 -0.25
CA LEU A 604 -0.92 37.88 -0.59
C LEU A 604 -2.31 38.36 -0.17
N ARG A 605 -3.32 37.48 -0.22
CA ARG A 605 -4.68 37.82 0.22
C ARG A 605 -4.81 37.79 1.74
N GLN A 606 -4.10 36.88 2.42
CA GLN A 606 -4.06 36.83 3.88
C GLN A 606 -3.33 38.04 4.49
N GLU A 607 -2.21 38.47 3.90
CA GLU A 607 -1.47 39.66 4.36
C GLU A 607 -2.26 40.96 4.26
N LYS A 608 -3.25 41.03 3.37
CA LYS A 608 -4.16 42.17 3.27
C LYS A 608 -5.20 42.21 4.39
N ILE A 609 -5.39 41.11 5.10
CA ILE A 609 -6.34 40.99 6.21
C ILE A 609 -5.53 41.13 7.50
N MET A 610 -5.57 42.32 8.10
CA MET A 610 -4.75 42.69 9.26
C MET A 610 -5.21 42.09 10.60
N GLU A 611 -6.30 41.30 10.62
CA GLU A 611 -6.94 40.74 11.82
C GLU A 611 -6.99 39.20 11.80
N LYS A 612 -7.33 38.59 12.96
CA LYS A 612 -7.56 37.14 13.08
C LYS A 612 -8.67 36.70 12.11
N MET A 613 -8.27 36.05 11.03
CA MET A 613 -9.18 35.49 10.04
C MET A 613 -10.07 34.40 10.63
N GLU A 614 -11.38 34.50 10.37
CA GLU A 614 -12.30 33.38 10.62
C GLU A 614 -12.05 32.23 9.64
N LEU A 615 -12.43 31.01 10.03
CA LEU A 615 -12.24 29.80 9.22
C LEU A 615 -12.95 29.93 7.85
N ASN A 616 -14.13 30.54 7.83
CA ASN A 616 -14.94 30.76 6.62
C ASN A 616 -14.29 31.75 5.65
N GLU A 617 -13.59 32.77 6.16
CA GLU A 617 -12.86 33.73 5.32
C GLU A 617 -11.65 33.08 4.67
N ARG A 618 -10.96 32.20 5.41
CA ARG A 618 -9.85 31.41 4.87
C ARG A 618 -10.29 30.50 3.73
N GLU A 619 -11.43 29.81 3.88
CA GLU A 619 -11.99 28.98 2.81
C GLU A 619 -12.33 29.80 1.56
N SER A 620 -12.90 31.00 1.73
CA SER A 620 -13.22 31.90 0.61
C SER A 620 -11.98 32.34 -0.16
N ILE A 621 -10.89 32.65 0.55
CA ILE A 621 -9.60 32.99 -0.07
C ILE A 621 -9.05 31.82 -0.87
N ILE A 622 -9.01 30.63 -0.28
CA ILE A 622 -8.52 29.41 -0.94
C ILE A 622 -9.36 29.12 -2.19
N SER A 623 -10.69 29.15 -2.06
CA SER A 623 -11.60 28.96 -3.19
C SER A 623 -11.38 30.00 -4.29
N GLY A 624 -11.11 31.26 -3.93
CA GLY A 624 -10.84 32.33 -4.89
C GLY A 624 -9.53 32.12 -5.65
N CYS A 625 -8.45 31.73 -4.96
CA CYS A 625 -7.16 31.44 -5.60
C CYS A 625 -7.22 30.19 -6.48
N LEU A 626 -7.86 29.11 -6.01
CA LEU A 626 -8.06 27.90 -6.82
C LEU A 626 -8.90 28.17 -8.08
N ALA A 627 -9.89 29.07 -8.00
CA ALA A 627 -10.70 29.46 -9.14
C ALA A 627 -9.89 30.20 -10.23
N GLU A 628 -8.82 30.91 -9.88
CA GLU A 628 -7.91 31.51 -10.87
C GLU A 628 -7.20 30.43 -11.72
N ARG A 629 -6.96 29.25 -11.14
CA ARG A 629 -6.47 28.05 -11.86
C ARG A 629 -7.60 27.23 -12.51
N GLY A 630 -8.85 27.66 -12.41
CA GLY A 630 -10.01 26.95 -12.94
C GLY A 630 -10.47 25.75 -12.09
N ILE A 631 -10.04 25.66 -10.83
CA ILE A 631 -10.46 24.59 -9.92
C ILE A 631 -11.68 25.02 -9.11
N ASN A 632 -12.71 24.17 -9.11
CA ASN A 632 -13.94 24.43 -8.38
C ASN A 632 -13.92 23.77 -6.99
N TYR A 633 -13.63 24.58 -5.96
CA TYR A 633 -13.60 24.13 -4.55
C TYR A 633 -14.94 23.57 -4.06
N LYS A 634 -16.07 24.00 -4.64
CA LYS A 634 -17.40 23.49 -4.24
C LYS A 634 -17.58 22.01 -4.61
N LEU A 635 -17.03 21.57 -5.76
CA LEU A 635 -17.10 20.17 -6.19
C LEU A 635 -16.32 19.25 -5.24
N TYR A 636 -15.21 19.72 -4.69
CA TYR A 636 -14.45 18.98 -3.66
C TYR A 636 -15.32 18.72 -2.42
N ARG A 637 -16.07 19.72 -1.93
CA ARG A 637 -16.98 19.52 -0.79
C ARG A 637 -18.10 18.53 -1.09
N GLU A 638 -18.68 18.62 -2.28
CA GLU A 638 -19.72 17.67 -2.72
C GLU A 638 -19.19 16.24 -2.91
N GLY A 639 -17.89 16.09 -3.22
CA GLY A 639 -17.20 14.80 -3.31
C GLY A 639 -17.01 14.11 -1.96
N LEU A 640 -16.81 14.90 -0.90
CA LEU A 640 -16.57 14.39 0.47
C LEU A 640 -17.72 13.53 0.98
N ASP A 641 -18.96 13.94 0.69
CA ASP A 641 -20.16 13.17 1.05
C ASP A 641 -20.30 11.89 0.21
N ARG A 642 -19.77 11.86 -1.03
CA ARG A 642 -19.91 10.74 -1.97
C ARG A 642 -18.85 9.68 -1.79
N GLU A 643 -17.61 10.06 -1.52
CA GLU A 643 -16.49 9.10 -1.44
C GLU A 643 -16.70 8.07 -0.33
N ASN A 644 -17.33 8.46 0.78
CA ASN A 644 -17.70 7.55 1.88
C ASN A 644 -18.73 6.47 1.49
N SER A 645 -19.37 6.57 0.32
CA SER A 645 -20.43 5.64 -0.13
C SER A 645 -20.04 4.75 -1.31
N LYS A 646 -18.90 5.02 -1.98
CA LYS A 646 -18.46 4.29 -3.18
C LYS A 646 -17.32 3.33 -2.86
N LEU A 647 -17.56 2.03 -3.07
CA LEU A 647 -16.48 1.05 -3.19
C LEU A 647 -15.73 1.28 -4.51
N ALA A 648 -14.47 1.68 -4.43
CA ALA A 648 -13.60 1.88 -5.57
C ALA A 648 -13.10 0.52 -6.10
N LEU A 649 -13.91 -0.13 -6.93
CA LEU A 649 -13.51 -1.35 -7.62
C LEU A 649 -12.56 -0.98 -8.77
N GLY A 650 -11.38 -1.59 -8.76
CA GLY A 650 -10.41 -1.46 -9.83
C GLY A 650 -10.46 -2.62 -10.81
N GLN A 651 -9.56 -2.59 -11.78
CA GLN A 651 -9.33 -3.66 -12.73
C GLN A 651 -7.87 -4.07 -12.71
N MET A 652 -7.60 -5.36 -12.54
CA MET A 652 -6.26 -5.94 -12.69
C MET A 652 -6.17 -6.70 -14.02
N THR A 653 -5.08 -6.50 -14.75
CA THR A 653 -4.74 -7.27 -15.95
C THR A 653 -3.43 -8.00 -15.69
N ILE A 654 -3.31 -9.27 -16.08
CA ILE A 654 -2.07 -10.03 -15.96
C ILE A 654 -1.52 -10.29 -17.36
N TYR A 655 -0.27 -9.90 -17.57
CA TYR A 655 0.48 -10.07 -18.81
C TYR A 655 1.42 -11.26 -18.70
N ARG A 656 1.61 -11.97 -19.82
CA ARG A 656 2.70 -12.91 -20.04
C ARG A 656 3.34 -12.58 -21.38
N MET A 657 4.51 -11.95 -21.34
CA MET A 657 5.21 -11.44 -22.52
C MET A 657 6.45 -12.28 -22.80
N LYS A 658 6.54 -12.88 -23.98
CA LYS A 658 7.77 -13.55 -24.43
C LYS A 658 8.83 -12.52 -24.80
N LEU A 659 9.97 -12.59 -24.15
CA LEU A 659 11.18 -11.82 -24.45
C LEU A 659 12.21 -12.72 -25.12
N GLN A 660 12.80 -12.24 -26.21
CA GLN A 660 13.87 -12.93 -26.93
C GLN A 660 14.81 -11.90 -27.57
N CYS A 661 16.11 -12.20 -27.57
CA CYS A 661 17.08 -11.43 -28.32
C CYS A 661 17.03 -11.84 -29.80
N VAL A 662 17.04 -10.87 -30.71
CA VAL A 662 17.07 -11.11 -32.15
C VAL A 662 18.32 -10.45 -32.71
N CYS A 663 19.18 -11.26 -33.33
CA CYS A 663 20.40 -10.79 -33.95
C CYS A 663 20.08 -10.14 -35.31
N PRO A 664 20.69 -8.99 -35.64
CA PRO A 664 20.61 -8.44 -36.99
C PRO A 664 21.21 -9.39 -38.03
N GLU A 665 20.65 -9.40 -39.24
CA GLU A 665 21.17 -10.23 -40.36
C GLU A 665 22.52 -9.72 -40.89
N ASP A 666 22.83 -8.45 -40.65
CA ASP A 666 24.00 -7.70 -41.13
C ASP A 666 25.12 -7.58 -40.08
N MET A 667 25.27 -8.59 -39.21
CA MET A 667 26.37 -8.61 -38.24
C MET A 667 27.74 -8.58 -38.94
N LEU A 668 28.61 -7.67 -38.50
CA LEU A 668 29.98 -7.56 -38.98
C LEU A 668 30.86 -8.71 -38.46
N GLU A 669 31.95 -8.99 -39.19
CA GLU A 669 32.92 -10.01 -38.77
C GLU A 669 33.53 -9.66 -37.40
N GLY A 670 33.37 -10.57 -36.43
CA GLY A 670 33.78 -10.35 -35.03
C GLY A 670 32.68 -9.90 -34.08
N GLN A 671 31.48 -9.55 -34.56
CA GLN A 671 30.34 -9.29 -33.68
C GLN A 671 29.74 -10.60 -33.17
N SER A 672 29.41 -10.65 -31.87
CA SER A 672 28.74 -11.79 -31.26
C SER A 672 27.36 -11.38 -30.75
N CYS A 673 26.34 -12.13 -31.13
CA CYS A 673 25.01 -11.96 -30.60
C CYS A 673 24.89 -12.75 -29.29
N LYS A 674 24.36 -12.11 -28.26
CA LYS A 674 24.14 -12.72 -26.95
C LYS A 674 22.69 -13.13 -26.79
N ASN A 675 22.52 -14.22 -26.07
CA ASN A 675 21.24 -14.83 -25.79
C ASN A 675 20.86 -14.59 -24.33
N ILE A 676 19.56 -14.52 -24.04
CA ILE A 676 19.08 -14.47 -22.65
C ILE A 676 19.55 -15.74 -21.95
N SER A 677 20.16 -15.63 -20.77
CA SER A 677 20.66 -16.81 -20.08
C SER A 677 19.52 -17.75 -19.71
N ILE A 678 19.72 -19.06 -19.94
CA ILE A 678 18.78 -20.11 -19.49
C ILE A 678 18.72 -20.13 -17.95
N HIS A 679 19.82 -19.74 -17.30
CA HIS A 679 19.94 -19.65 -15.85
C HIS A 679 19.94 -18.17 -15.45
N GLN A 680 18.82 -17.71 -14.90
CA GLN A 680 18.73 -16.37 -14.34
C GLN A 680 19.49 -16.33 -13.01
N SER A 681 20.41 -15.37 -12.88
CA SER A 681 21.17 -15.13 -11.64
C SER A 681 20.37 -14.31 -10.63
N TRP A 682 19.37 -13.55 -11.09
CA TRP A 682 18.59 -12.63 -10.28
C TRP A 682 17.25 -13.22 -9.89
N SER A 683 16.95 -13.17 -8.60
CA SER A 683 15.62 -13.51 -8.10
C SER A 683 14.62 -12.37 -8.30
N GLU A 684 13.35 -12.74 -8.44
CA GLU A 684 12.26 -11.82 -8.75
C GLU A 684 11.73 -11.10 -7.50
N GLN A 685 11.90 -11.71 -6.31
CA GLN A 685 11.52 -11.16 -5.01
C GLN A 685 12.23 -11.90 -3.84
N LEU A 686 13.41 -11.42 -3.40
CA LEU A 686 14.18 -11.98 -2.26
C LEU A 686 14.44 -13.49 -2.32
N GLY A 687 14.62 -14.04 -3.52
CA GLY A 687 14.94 -15.45 -3.76
C GLY A 687 13.90 -16.46 -3.26
N VAL A 688 14.08 -17.69 -3.72
CA VAL A 688 13.22 -18.83 -3.36
C VAL A 688 13.42 -19.26 -1.90
N SER A 689 14.55 -18.88 -1.27
CA SER A 689 14.85 -19.24 0.13
C SER A 689 14.73 -18.06 1.10
N GLY A 690 14.04 -16.97 0.72
CA GLY A 690 13.95 -15.76 1.55
C GLY A 690 15.28 -15.00 1.71
N ASN A 691 16.26 -15.37 0.89
CA ASN A 691 17.53 -14.69 0.73
C ASN A 691 17.59 -14.10 -0.68
N GLY A 692 18.12 -12.89 -0.83
CA GLY A 692 18.42 -12.34 -2.15
C GLY A 692 19.54 -13.11 -2.85
N TYR A 693 19.72 -14.43 -2.69
CA TYR A 693 20.88 -15.15 -3.20
C TYR A 693 21.00 -15.03 -4.72
N PHE A 694 22.08 -14.39 -5.17
CA PHE A 694 22.44 -14.21 -6.57
C PHE A 694 23.75 -14.97 -6.83
N ARG A 695 23.74 -15.86 -7.82
CA ARG A 695 24.92 -16.65 -8.22
C ARG A 695 25.64 -16.08 -9.42
#